data_AF-A0A182P2X1-F1
#
_entry.id   AF-A0A182P2X1-F1
#
_cell.length_a   1.000
_cell.length_b   1.000
_cell.length_c   1.000
_cell.angle_alpha   90.00
_cell.angle_beta   90.00
_cell.angle_gamma   90.00
#
_symmetry.space_group_name_H-M   'P 1'
#
loop_
_entity.id
_entity.type
_entity.pdbx_description
1 polymer ?
#
loop_
_entity_poly.entity_id
_entity_poly.type
_entity_poly.pdbx_seq_one_letter_code
_entity_poly.pdbx_strand_id
1 'polypeptide(L)'
;MFQTNTGQTLKQKHPKVKVLDPDIDYSKAKSVHSISSWWGIGGIFIVLFVGNITNYTNSHLPDGLRNSHLTHFPNAFIAERAWKDLKILNDFGPKPTGTYTNEVLAVDFLNREISYIDQLKNRNQQLMVQNQIVSGGYVGVYMNKSAANVYRNVQNVVVKLVGRSEVTTRHALLLNCHFDSVAGSPGASDDSGSCAVMLEILRVLSRQSEVNRYSIIFLFNGAEETPLQASHGFITKHPWAADVRAFINLESAGSGGKEMLFQSGPKHPWLIEAYAKAVPYPYAQAAAEEIFQSGVIPSDTDFRVFRDVGRIPGMDFAHTANGYRYHTRYDSIDYIPLSVLQRTGDNILALTRTIANGDELGSTERYAQGYMVFYDFLGLFFVSYSADVGLMINLSVVLLSIIIPFLSLARSTSGTHGKQIRSETMIGFLATFLGAGASGVLCFFIGLQLDAIGRAMSWYSSTNLILGIYCCPALLCQCIVHLLCNRLFGSKSTPLSLALKVQARLNGVNLFWGMITLGITFTGYRLAYIFMVLILCSLCSSTLISMLGLQNTVHKWLLIHMFFQIVALAWSTQFYHILMNMFVPITGRIGSSINPDVIVGTLATFTTLFSCSYLTPLLFLLKKTDKLIGELVAITLIALVLASSTHVGFPYRDDAVRAPAVQRHYITHTVRKFYDYNGGERYTDSGFLLQELDRNAKKTIEGIAMPDVVTPMREIRSCEKELFCAIPFYSIWHQVLFENYWLPGPAPVVRQAVTVSLREKEQLSEHEHRLHLVLKGSFQSSLIIGPKAGSTLKRWSLLSEIPTPIEFNGQRGHFVLLTAGVESEPMNITLDIRHELKKYDGPLVDLLVTTTHWEYHKEHTPVFNRLLARVPGWAHVVPSVAAVNSYTF
;
A
#
# COMPACT_ATOMS: atom_id res chain seq x y z
N MET A 1 -21.80 -91.64 -38.13
CA MET A 1 -22.03 -90.68 -37.03
C MET A 1 -22.29 -89.31 -37.64
N PHE A 2 -23.25 -88.57 -37.08
CA PHE A 2 -24.01 -87.46 -37.65
C PHE A 2 -23.25 -86.12 -37.87
N GLN A 3 -23.81 -85.32 -38.80
CA GLN A 3 -24.04 -83.86 -38.81
C GLN A 3 -22.90 -82.80 -38.82
N THR A 4 -22.89 -82.06 -39.94
CA THR A 4 -23.02 -80.59 -40.12
C THR A 4 -22.48 -79.56 -39.11
N ASN A 5 -21.76 -78.57 -39.68
CA ASN A 5 -21.99 -77.11 -39.70
C ASN A 5 -20.85 -76.16 -39.24
N THR A 6 -20.40 -75.34 -40.20
CA THR A 6 -20.08 -73.89 -40.19
C THR A 6 -19.35 -73.24 -39.01
N GLY A 7 -18.30 -72.47 -39.32
CA GLY A 7 -17.84 -71.37 -38.45
C GLY A 7 -16.64 -70.58 -38.99
N GLN A 8 -16.91 -69.39 -39.54
CA GLN A 8 -15.92 -68.36 -39.86
C GLN A 8 -15.03 -68.01 -38.65
N THR A 9 -13.73 -67.86 -38.86
CA THR A 9 -12.85 -67.17 -37.90
C THR A 9 -12.14 -66.00 -38.58
N LEU A 10 -12.53 -64.81 -38.10
CA LEU A 10 -11.99 -63.49 -38.41
C LEU A 10 -10.47 -63.44 -38.12
N LYS A 11 -9.66 -63.11 -39.13
CA LYS A 11 -8.30 -62.60 -38.89
C LYS A 11 -8.40 -61.21 -38.26
N GLN A 12 -8.26 -61.14 -36.94
CA GLN A 12 -8.02 -59.88 -36.22
C GLN A 12 -6.75 -59.20 -36.77
N LYS A 13 -6.92 -58.03 -37.37
CA LYS A 13 -5.82 -57.07 -37.57
C LYS A 13 -5.37 -56.57 -36.19
N HIS A 14 -4.24 -57.06 -35.69
CA HIS A 14 -3.53 -56.35 -34.62
C HIS A 14 -3.12 -54.96 -35.13
N PRO A 15 -3.39 -53.87 -34.38
CA PRO A 15 -2.79 -52.58 -34.69
C PRO A 15 -1.27 -52.72 -34.50
N LYS A 16 -0.50 -52.40 -35.54
CA LYS A 16 0.96 -52.29 -35.46
C LYS A 16 1.31 -51.20 -34.44
N VAL A 17 1.62 -51.62 -33.22
CA VAL A 17 2.34 -50.80 -32.25
C VAL A 17 3.73 -50.56 -32.87
N LYS A 18 4.05 -49.32 -33.21
CA LYS A 18 5.42 -48.92 -33.52
C LYS A 18 6.22 -49.01 -32.22
N VAL A 19 6.83 -50.16 -32.00
CA VAL A 19 7.92 -50.32 -31.02
C VAL A 19 9.09 -49.50 -31.57
N LEU A 20 9.61 -48.58 -30.74
CA LEU A 20 10.85 -47.86 -31.04
C LEU A 20 11.98 -48.89 -31.15
N ASP A 21 12.72 -48.82 -32.26
CA ASP A 21 13.80 -49.74 -32.59
C ASP A 21 14.94 -49.57 -31.55
N PRO A 22 15.27 -50.61 -30.77
CA PRO A 22 16.30 -50.53 -29.73
C PRO A 22 17.72 -50.30 -30.29
N ASP A 23 17.95 -50.49 -31.59
CA ASP A 23 19.27 -50.36 -32.23
C ASP A 23 19.55 -48.95 -32.79
N ILE A 24 18.61 -48.00 -32.66
CA ILE A 24 18.80 -46.62 -33.12
C ILE A 24 19.30 -45.73 -31.97
N ASP A 25 20.53 -45.22 -32.12
CA ASP A 25 21.08 -44.15 -31.28
C ASP A 25 20.38 -42.81 -31.60
N TYR A 26 19.21 -42.59 -30.98
CA TYR A 26 18.42 -41.37 -31.11
C TYR A 26 19.14 -40.09 -30.64
N SER A 27 20.32 -40.20 -30.02
CA SER A 27 21.15 -39.05 -29.67
C SER A 27 21.86 -38.41 -30.88
N LYS A 28 21.95 -39.12 -32.02
CA LYS A 28 22.67 -38.67 -33.23
C LYS A 28 21.79 -38.21 -34.39
N ALA A 29 20.47 -38.37 -34.32
CA ALA A 29 19.57 -37.79 -35.31
C ALA A 29 19.50 -36.27 -35.12
N LYS A 30 19.91 -35.47 -36.13
CA LYS A 30 19.69 -34.01 -36.17
C LYS A 30 18.25 -33.74 -35.73
N SER A 31 18.06 -33.11 -34.57
CA SER A 31 16.76 -32.96 -33.89
C SER A 31 15.70 -32.36 -34.81
N VAL A 32 14.88 -33.23 -35.42
CA VAL A 32 13.74 -32.89 -36.28
C VAL A 32 12.63 -32.16 -35.49
N HIS A 33 12.77 -32.08 -34.15
CA HIS A 33 11.77 -31.55 -33.22
C HIS A 33 12.21 -30.27 -32.49
N SER A 34 13.33 -29.66 -32.88
CA SER A 34 13.80 -28.38 -32.34
C SER A 34 13.11 -27.19 -33.04
N ILE A 35 12.70 -26.19 -32.26
CA ILE A 35 12.05 -24.97 -32.75
C ILE A 35 13.08 -23.90 -33.12
N SER A 36 12.71 -23.01 -34.04
CA SER A 36 13.57 -21.90 -34.49
C SER A 36 13.99 -21.00 -33.33
N SER A 37 15.22 -20.51 -33.35
CA SER A 37 15.76 -19.62 -32.31
C SER A 37 14.99 -18.29 -32.21
N TRP A 38 14.30 -17.87 -33.27
CA TRP A 38 13.42 -16.69 -33.26
C TRP A 38 12.28 -16.78 -32.22
N TRP A 39 11.87 -17.99 -31.84
CA TRP A 39 10.86 -18.19 -30.80
C TRP A 39 11.34 -17.80 -29.39
N GLY A 40 12.66 -17.69 -29.15
CA GLY A 40 13.19 -17.14 -27.90
C GLY A 40 12.74 -15.70 -27.69
N ILE A 41 13.02 -14.82 -28.66
CA ILE A 41 12.53 -13.43 -28.68
C ILE A 41 11.01 -13.38 -28.74
N GLY A 42 10.39 -14.27 -29.54
CA GLY A 42 8.94 -14.38 -29.61
C GLY A 42 8.29 -14.60 -28.23
N GLY A 43 8.92 -15.42 -27.38
CA GLY A 43 8.48 -15.61 -26.00
C GLY A 43 8.54 -14.33 -25.16
N ILE A 44 9.65 -13.57 -25.24
CA ILE A 44 9.78 -12.27 -24.58
C ILE A 44 8.70 -11.30 -25.07
N PHE A 45 8.47 -11.24 -26.39
CA PHE A 45 7.42 -10.41 -26.97
C PHE A 45 6.03 -10.80 -26.45
N ILE A 46 5.73 -12.09 -26.32
CA ILE A 46 4.45 -12.56 -25.73
C ILE A 46 4.31 -12.08 -24.29
N VAL A 47 5.35 -12.21 -23.46
CA VAL A 47 5.32 -11.73 -22.06
C VAL A 47 5.05 -10.23 -22.01
N LEU A 48 5.76 -9.44 -22.81
CA LEU A 48 5.57 -7.99 -22.87
C LEU A 48 4.21 -7.59 -23.44
N PHE A 49 3.71 -8.29 -24.45
CA PHE A 49 2.42 -8.04 -25.06
C PHE A 49 1.28 -8.33 -24.09
N VAL A 50 1.30 -9.49 -23.43
CA VAL A 50 0.33 -9.84 -22.38
C VAL A 50 0.45 -8.85 -21.22
N GLY A 51 1.67 -8.50 -20.80
CA GLY A 51 1.91 -7.49 -19.78
C GLY A 51 1.34 -6.12 -20.14
N ASN A 52 1.36 -5.71 -21.41
CA ASN A 52 0.72 -4.47 -21.86
C ASN A 52 -0.81 -4.56 -21.83
N ILE A 53 -1.39 -5.71 -22.21
CA ILE A 53 -2.83 -5.94 -22.09
C ILE A 53 -3.27 -5.84 -20.63
N THR A 54 -2.54 -6.46 -19.71
CA THR A 54 -2.88 -6.43 -18.28
C THR A 54 -2.68 -5.04 -17.66
N ASN A 55 -1.69 -4.27 -18.14
CA ASN A 55 -1.56 -2.87 -17.77
C ASN A 55 -2.77 -2.05 -18.26
N TYR A 56 -3.17 -2.26 -19.52
CA TYR A 56 -4.33 -1.61 -20.10
C TYR A 56 -5.59 -1.92 -19.29
N THR A 57 -5.88 -3.20 -19.02
CA THR A 57 -7.06 -3.57 -18.22
C THR A 57 -6.99 -3.01 -16.79
N ASN A 58 -5.81 -2.93 -16.17
CA ASN A 58 -5.63 -2.35 -14.84
C ASN A 58 -5.85 -0.82 -14.83
N SER A 59 -5.50 -0.14 -15.92
CA SER A 59 -5.65 1.33 -16.07
C SER A 59 -7.00 1.77 -16.66
N HIS A 60 -7.75 0.85 -17.29
CA HIS A 60 -9.03 1.16 -17.91
C HIS A 60 -10.13 1.37 -16.86
N LEU A 61 -10.88 2.46 -17.02
CA LEU A 61 -11.95 2.91 -16.12
C LEU A 61 -13.22 3.19 -16.96
N PRO A 62 -14.42 3.06 -16.36
CA PRO A 62 -15.66 3.44 -17.03
C PRO A 62 -15.71 4.94 -17.35
N ASP A 63 -16.53 5.31 -18.33
CA ASP A 63 -16.75 6.71 -18.71
C ASP A 63 -17.46 7.49 -17.59
N GLY A 64 -17.01 8.73 -17.34
CA GLY A 64 -17.62 9.60 -16.34
C GLY A 64 -18.98 10.14 -16.77
N LEU A 65 -20.04 9.85 -15.99
CA LEU A 65 -21.38 10.33 -16.29
C LEU A 65 -21.52 11.82 -15.98
N ARG A 66 -22.26 12.49 -16.86
CA ARG A 66 -22.64 13.91 -16.81
C ARG A 66 -24.13 14.09 -16.54
N ASN A 67 -24.55 15.29 -16.14
CA ASN A 67 -25.96 15.61 -15.89
C ASN A 67 -26.88 15.31 -17.08
N SER A 68 -26.38 15.38 -18.32
CA SER A 68 -27.13 15.01 -19.53
C SER A 68 -27.62 13.56 -19.52
N HIS A 69 -26.95 12.66 -18.80
CA HIS A 69 -27.28 11.24 -18.73
C HIS A 69 -28.41 10.92 -17.73
N LEU A 70 -28.82 11.87 -16.88
CA LEU A 70 -29.88 11.65 -15.89
C LEU A 70 -31.24 11.34 -16.51
N THR A 71 -31.46 11.73 -17.77
CA THR A 71 -32.66 11.39 -18.54
C THR A 71 -32.78 9.88 -18.77
N HIS A 72 -31.66 9.17 -18.88
CA HIS A 72 -31.60 7.74 -19.12
C HIS A 72 -31.29 6.94 -17.84
N PHE A 73 -30.52 7.53 -16.92
CA PHE A 73 -30.09 6.90 -15.67
C PHE A 73 -30.41 7.80 -14.46
N PRO A 74 -31.69 7.95 -14.07
CA PRO A 74 -32.11 8.90 -13.04
C PRO A 74 -31.59 8.58 -11.63
N ASN A 75 -31.16 7.33 -11.40
CA ASN A 75 -30.68 6.82 -10.11
C ASN A 75 -29.18 6.48 -10.10
N ALA A 76 -28.46 6.83 -11.18
CA ALA A 76 -27.03 6.61 -11.27
C ALA A 76 -26.24 7.69 -10.53
N PHE A 77 -25.04 7.34 -10.11
CA PHE A 77 -24.06 8.30 -9.62
C PHE A 77 -23.60 9.20 -10.78
N ILE A 78 -23.51 10.52 -10.57
CA ILE A 78 -23.06 11.46 -11.60
C ILE A 78 -21.72 12.07 -11.22
N ALA A 79 -20.63 11.59 -11.84
CA ALA A 79 -19.28 12.09 -11.59
C ALA A 79 -19.11 13.59 -11.86
N GLU A 80 -19.84 14.18 -12.81
CA GLU A 80 -19.79 15.62 -13.04
C GLU A 80 -20.25 16.45 -11.84
N ARG A 81 -21.15 15.94 -11.00
CA ARG A 81 -21.58 16.64 -9.78
C ARG A 81 -20.53 16.51 -8.68
N ALA A 82 -20.07 15.28 -8.42
CA ALA A 82 -18.97 15.04 -7.49
C ALA A 82 -17.73 15.86 -7.86
N TRP A 83 -17.37 15.95 -9.14
CA TRP A 83 -16.23 16.75 -9.59
C TRP A 83 -16.38 18.25 -9.29
N LYS A 84 -17.61 18.80 -9.38
CA LYS A 84 -17.86 20.21 -9.02
C LYS A 84 -17.66 20.46 -7.53
N ASP A 85 -18.14 19.52 -6.70
CA ASP A 85 -17.96 19.58 -5.25
C ASP A 85 -16.46 19.47 -4.89
N LEU A 86 -15.76 18.51 -5.50
CA LEU A 86 -14.32 18.33 -5.37
C LEU A 86 -13.53 19.59 -5.78
N LYS A 87 -13.93 20.24 -6.87
CA LYS A 87 -13.26 21.46 -7.34
C LYS A 87 -13.25 22.53 -6.26
N ILE A 88 -14.36 22.72 -5.56
CA ILE A 88 -14.47 23.73 -4.49
C ILE A 88 -13.52 23.37 -3.34
N LEU A 89 -13.54 22.12 -2.88
CA LEU A 89 -12.64 21.64 -1.81
C LEU A 89 -11.15 21.75 -2.19
N ASN A 90 -10.81 21.47 -3.45
CA ASN A 90 -9.47 21.61 -4.00
C ASN A 90 -9.02 23.08 -4.05
N ASP A 91 -9.91 23.98 -4.49
CA ASP A 91 -9.61 25.41 -4.67
C ASP A 91 -9.37 26.14 -3.33
N PHE A 92 -9.82 25.58 -2.20
CA PHE A 92 -9.42 26.06 -0.87
C PHE A 92 -7.92 25.87 -0.60
N GLY A 93 -7.25 24.99 -1.34
CA GLY A 93 -5.86 24.62 -1.13
C GLY A 93 -5.69 23.66 0.06
N PRO A 94 -4.51 23.63 0.68
CA PRO A 94 -4.26 22.78 1.83
C PRO A 94 -5.19 23.06 3.01
N LYS A 95 -5.67 22.00 3.64
CA LYS A 95 -6.57 22.01 4.80
C LYS A 95 -5.98 21.24 6.01
N PRO A 96 -4.77 21.56 6.50
CA PRO A 96 -4.29 20.98 7.76
C PRO A 96 -5.24 21.27 8.91
N THR A 97 -5.38 20.34 9.85
CA THR A 97 -6.20 20.52 11.06
C THR A 97 -5.82 21.80 11.80
N GLY A 98 -6.83 22.55 12.28
CA GLY A 98 -6.66 23.80 13.01
C GLY A 98 -6.46 25.05 12.13
N THR A 99 -6.38 24.91 10.80
CA THR A 99 -6.34 26.07 9.89
C THR A 99 -7.75 26.60 9.59
N TYR A 100 -7.82 27.86 9.15
CA TYR A 100 -9.08 28.45 8.69
C TYR A 100 -9.69 27.71 7.48
N THR A 101 -8.85 27.17 6.58
CA THR A 101 -9.32 26.40 5.41
C THR A 101 -10.00 25.10 5.85
N ASN A 102 -9.45 24.41 6.86
CA ASN A 102 -10.04 23.19 7.40
C ASN A 102 -11.28 23.47 8.26
N GLU A 103 -11.10 24.27 9.32
CA GLU A 103 -12.10 24.39 10.39
C GLU A 103 -13.31 25.28 10.01
N VAL A 104 -13.16 26.12 8.98
CA VAL A 104 -14.20 27.07 8.56
C VAL A 104 -14.65 26.82 7.13
N LEU A 105 -13.74 26.90 6.14
CA LEU A 105 -14.15 26.85 4.73
C LEU A 105 -14.68 25.47 4.31
N ALA A 106 -13.97 24.39 4.65
CA ALA A 106 -14.40 23.03 4.34
C ALA A 106 -15.71 22.68 5.06
N VAL A 107 -15.79 22.96 6.37
CA VAL A 107 -16.99 22.70 7.19
C VAL A 107 -18.20 23.51 6.69
N ASP A 108 -18.05 24.80 6.35
CA ASP A 108 -19.13 25.61 5.78
C ASP A 108 -19.62 25.05 4.43
N PHE A 109 -18.68 24.70 3.54
CA PHE A 109 -19.02 24.09 2.26
C PHE A 109 -19.83 22.80 2.43
N LEU A 110 -19.37 21.88 3.28
CA LEU A 110 -20.06 20.62 3.54
C LEU A 110 -21.48 20.88 4.07
N ASN A 111 -21.61 21.74 5.09
CA ASN A 111 -22.93 22.06 5.66
C ASN A 111 -23.87 22.69 4.64
N ARG A 112 -23.38 23.59 3.78
CA ARG A 112 -24.17 24.21 2.72
C ARG A 112 -24.64 23.20 1.68
N GLU A 113 -23.74 22.32 1.23
CA GLU A 113 -24.09 21.33 0.22
C GLU A 113 -25.07 20.28 0.77
N ILE A 114 -24.86 19.83 2.03
CA ILE A 114 -25.80 18.96 2.73
C ILE A 114 -27.16 19.63 2.90
N SER A 115 -27.20 20.92 3.26
CA SER A 115 -28.45 21.69 3.38
C SER A 115 -29.17 21.81 2.03
N TYR A 116 -28.44 21.98 0.93
CA TYR A 116 -29.01 21.96 -0.42
C TYR A 116 -29.58 20.60 -0.79
N ILE A 117 -28.88 19.50 -0.43
CA ILE A 117 -29.39 18.14 -0.62
C ILE A 117 -30.67 17.91 0.20
N ASP A 118 -30.71 18.39 1.45
CA ASP A 118 -31.88 18.26 2.33
C ASP A 118 -33.13 18.97 1.78
N GLN A 119 -32.96 20.14 1.16
CA GLN A 119 -34.05 20.87 0.51
C GLN A 119 -34.62 20.16 -0.73
N LEU A 120 -33.78 19.37 -1.42
CA LEU A 120 -34.15 18.67 -2.66
C LEU A 120 -34.47 17.20 -2.46
N LYS A 121 -34.46 16.71 -1.22
CA LYS A 121 -34.78 15.31 -0.92
C LYS A 121 -36.23 14.99 -1.29
N ASN A 122 -36.49 13.71 -1.52
CA ASN A 122 -37.84 13.22 -1.66
C ASN A 122 -38.59 13.38 -0.33
N ARG A 123 -39.89 13.71 -0.36
CA ARG A 123 -40.74 13.88 0.82
C ARG A 123 -40.77 12.65 1.76
N ASN A 124 -40.47 11.47 1.26
CA ASN A 124 -40.41 10.23 2.05
C ASN A 124 -39.10 10.08 2.83
N GLN A 125 -38.06 10.86 2.49
CA GLN A 125 -36.74 10.76 3.09
C GLN A 125 -36.58 11.75 4.23
N GLN A 126 -35.84 11.36 5.26
CA GLN A 126 -35.47 12.20 6.38
C GLN A 126 -33.96 12.20 6.55
N LEU A 127 -33.38 13.40 6.62
CA LEU A 127 -31.97 13.61 6.94
C LEU A 127 -31.90 14.28 8.30
N MET A 128 -30.93 13.85 9.12
CA MET A 128 -30.54 14.49 10.36
C MET A 128 -29.09 14.88 10.25
N VAL A 129 -28.74 16.13 10.59
CA VAL A 129 -27.37 16.64 10.51
C VAL A 129 -26.91 17.03 11.90
N GLN A 130 -25.69 16.63 12.26
CA GLN A 130 -25.05 17.00 13.51
C GLN A 130 -23.57 17.31 13.28
N ASN A 131 -23.20 18.57 13.55
CA ASN A 131 -21.79 18.95 13.63
C ASN A 131 -21.27 18.60 15.02
N GLN A 132 -20.15 17.89 15.07
CA GLN A 132 -19.52 17.48 16.32
C GLN A 132 -18.23 18.24 16.49
N ILE A 133 -18.08 18.93 17.62
CA ILE A 133 -16.81 19.43 18.12
C ILE A 133 -16.41 18.53 19.30
N VAL A 134 -15.25 17.89 19.23
CA VAL A 134 -14.86 16.86 20.20
C VAL A 134 -13.41 16.99 20.63
N SER A 135 -13.15 16.64 21.89
CA SER A 135 -11.82 16.57 22.48
C SER A 135 -11.60 15.18 23.07
N GLY A 136 -10.36 14.70 23.09
CA GLY A 136 -10.01 13.40 23.60
C GLY A 136 -8.55 13.07 23.40
N GLY A 137 -8.23 11.78 23.48
CA GLY A 137 -6.90 11.30 23.16
C GLY A 137 -6.77 9.81 23.39
N TYR A 138 -5.70 9.24 22.85
CA TYR A 138 -5.39 7.82 22.90
C TYR A 138 -3.87 7.60 22.78
N VAL A 139 -3.40 6.40 23.12
CA VAL A 139 -2.00 6.02 22.89
C VAL A 139 -1.88 5.39 21.51
N GLY A 140 -1.17 6.05 20.60
CA GLY A 140 -0.85 5.54 19.27
C GLY A 140 0.44 4.73 19.28
N VAL A 141 0.55 3.75 18.38
CA VAL A 141 1.79 3.00 18.12
C VAL A 141 2.17 3.22 16.67
N TYR A 142 3.34 3.82 16.46
CA TYR A 142 3.92 4.16 15.17
C TYR A 142 5.26 3.43 15.04
N MET A 143 5.27 2.32 14.28
CA MET A 143 6.48 1.54 13.97
C MET A 143 7.27 1.15 15.23
N ASN A 144 6.58 0.46 16.13
CA ASN A 144 7.05 0.00 17.45
C ASN A 144 7.39 1.10 18.47
N LYS A 145 7.14 2.38 18.16
CA LYS A 145 7.24 3.49 19.12
C LYS A 145 5.85 3.95 19.52
N SER A 146 5.61 4.15 20.81
CA SER A 146 4.32 4.65 21.28
C SER A 146 4.36 6.14 21.60
N ALA A 147 3.24 6.81 21.40
CA ALA A 147 3.07 8.23 21.69
C ALA A 147 1.65 8.52 22.16
N ALA A 148 1.51 9.53 23.00
CA ALA A 148 0.19 10.04 23.35
C ALA A 148 -0.29 10.95 22.23
N ASN A 149 -1.49 10.70 21.73
CA ASN A 149 -2.17 11.55 20.77
C ASN A 149 -3.34 12.22 21.49
N VAL A 150 -3.27 13.54 21.69
CA VAL A 150 -4.25 14.31 22.44
C VAL A 150 -4.77 15.44 21.55
N TYR A 151 -6.08 15.53 21.44
CA TYR A 151 -6.73 16.44 20.51
C TYR A 151 -7.86 17.22 21.19
N ARG A 152 -8.06 18.45 20.73
CA ARG A 152 -9.00 19.39 21.32
C ARG A 152 -9.82 20.07 20.25
N ASN A 153 -11.13 20.09 20.45
CA ASN A 153 -12.10 20.77 19.59
C ASN A 153 -11.92 20.45 18.08
N VAL A 154 -11.59 19.21 17.74
CA VAL A 154 -11.59 18.76 16.34
C VAL A 154 -13.03 18.57 15.85
N GLN A 155 -13.25 18.72 14.55
CA GLN A 155 -14.59 18.76 13.97
C GLN A 155 -14.94 17.56 13.11
N ASN A 156 -16.20 17.12 13.20
CA ASN A 156 -16.84 16.22 12.24
C ASN A 156 -18.15 16.85 11.73
N VAL A 157 -18.49 16.59 10.47
CA VAL A 157 -19.83 16.83 9.91
C VAL A 157 -20.50 15.48 9.70
N VAL A 158 -21.57 15.22 10.45
CA VAL A 158 -22.24 13.91 10.46
C VAL A 158 -23.65 14.04 9.92
N VAL A 159 -24.01 13.20 8.94
CA VAL A 159 -25.36 13.15 8.36
C VAL A 159 -25.94 11.76 8.48
N LYS A 160 -27.12 11.62 9.07
CA LYS A 160 -27.89 10.38 9.09
C LYS A 160 -29.04 10.47 8.10
N LEU A 161 -29.01 9.65 7.06
CA LEU A 161 -30.16 9.34 6.21
C LEU A 161 -30.97 8.25 6.90
N VAL A 162 -32.16 8.61 7.39
CA VAL A 162 -32.97 7.75 8.27
C VAL A 162 -33.59 6.59 7.48
N GLY A 163 -33.38 5.37 7.98
CA GLY A 163 -33.99 4.16 7.45
C GLY A 163 -35.32 3.80 8.12
N ARG A 164 -36.09 2.90 7.49
CA ARG A 164 -37.40 2.43 7.99
C ARG A 164 -37.29 1.76 9.37
N SER A 165 -36.18 1.10 9.66
CA SER A 165 -35.91 0.41 10.93
C SER A 165 -35.41 1.32 12.06
N GLU A 166 -35.31 2.65 11.84
CA GLU A 166 -34.90 3.59 12.90
C GLU A 166 -35.82 3.51 14.12
N VAL A 167 -37.11 3.27 13.90
CA VAL A 167 -38.12 3.16 14.96
C VAL A 167 -37.93 1.88 15.79
N THR A 168 -37.35 0.82 15.22
CA THR A 168 -37.28 -0.50 15.85
C THR A 168 -35.90 -0.86 16.38
N THR A 169 -34.83 -0.62 15.62
CA THR A 169 -33.47 -1.08 15.99
C THR A 169 -32.41 0.02 15.95
N ARG A 170 -32.66 1.15 15.28
CA ARG A 170 -31.67 2.23 15.02
C ARG A 170 -30.38 1.79 14.33
N HIS A 171 -30.29 0.54 13.83
CA HIS A 171 -29.07 0.05 13.20
C HIS A 171 -28.72 0.87 11.96
N ALA A 172 -27.42 1.11 11.78
CA ALA A 172 -26.90 1.91 10.69
C ALA A 172 -25.64 1.33 10.04
N LEU A 173 -25.50 1.63 8.73
CA LEU A 173 -24.24 1.51 7.99
C LEU A 173 -23.51 2.85 8.04
N LEU A 174 -22.22 2.85 8.35
CA LEU A 174 -21.36 4.04 8.32
C LEU A 174 -20.61 4.11 6.99
N LEU A 175 -20.65 5.26 6.31
CA LEU A 175 -19.73 5.64 5.24
C LEU A 175 -18.80 6.72 5.80
N ASN A 176 -17.49 6.53 5.69
CA ASN A 176 -16.46 7.43 6.21
C ASN A 176 -15.51 7.92 5.11
N CYS A 177 -15.14 9.19 5.21
CA CYS A 177 -14.06 9.87 4.48
C CYS A 177 -13.55 11.02 5.36
N HIS A 178 -12.39 11.59 5.04
CA HIS A 178 -11.87 12.77 5.75
C HIS A 178 -11.75 13.99 4.84
N PHE A 179 -11.97 15.18 5.41
CA PHE A 179 -11.95 16.45 4.66
C PHE A 179 -10.69 17.30 4.89
N ASP A 180 -9.88 16.96 5.90
CA ASP A 180 -8.58 17.58 6.12
C ASP A 180 -7.52 17.04 5.14
N SER A 181 -6.42 17.78 4.98
CA SER A 181 -5.28 17.35 4.16
C SER A 181 -3.95 17.75 4.80
N VAL A 182 -2.86 17.08 4.44
CA VAL A 182 -1.52 17.52 4.87
C VAL A 182 -1.15 18.91 4.33
N ALA A 183 -0.21 19.56 5.03
CA ALA A 183 0.36 20.83 4.61
C ALA A 183 1.01 20.75 3.22
N GLY A 184 0.81 21.78 2.40
CA GLY A 184 1.33 21.81 1.03
C GLY A 184 0.59 20.93 0.01
N SER A 185 -0.44 20.17 0.41
CA SER A 185 -1.28 19.34 -0.47
C SER A 185 -2.73 19.84 -0.48
N PRO A 186 -3.35 20.11 -1.66
CA PRO A 186 -4.79 20.37 -1.74
C PRO A 186 -5.67 19.20 -1.26
N GLY A 187 -5.15 17.97 -1.27
CA GLY A 187 -5.87 16.79 -0.82
C GLY A 187 -7.02 16.38 -1.75
N ALA A 188 -6.82 16.50 -3.07
CA ALA A 188 -7.89 16.28 -4.03
C ALA A 188 -8.30 14.81 -4.13
N SER A 189 -7.34 13.88 -4.08
CA SER A 189 -7.64 12.45 -3.95
C SER A 189 -7.71 12.03 -2.50
N ASP A 190 -6.93 12.68 -1.63
CA ASP A 190 -6.71 12.36 -0.22
C ASP A 190 -7.17 13.52 0.69
N ASP A 191 -8.42 13.55 1.14
CA ASP A 191 -9.53 12.65 0.76
C ASP A 191 -10.79 13.43 0.33
N SER A 192 -10.57 14.64 -0.22
CA SER A 192 -11.66 15.49 -0.76
C SER A 192 -12.44 14.78 -1.88
N GLY A 193 -11.80 13.86 -2.60
CA GLY A 193 -12.40 13.06 -3.66
C GLY A 193 -13.49 12.12 -3.11
N SER A 194 -13.22 11.44 -2.00
CA SER A 194 -14.20 10.58 -1.35
C SER A 194 -15.29 11.38 -0.65
N CYS A 195 -14.96 12.55 -0.08
CA CYS A 195 -15.97 13.50 0.38
C CYS A 195 -16.98 13.84 -0.74
N ALA A 196 -16.48 14.17 -1.93
CA ALA A 196 -17.33 14.48 -3.08
C ALA A 196 -18.15 13.27 -3.56
N VAL A 197 -17.58 12.07 -3.54
CA VAL A 197 -18.30 10.81 -3.82
C VAL A 197 -19.43 10.60 -2.81
N MET A 198 -19.16 10.76 -1.51
CA MET A 198 -20.16 10.60 -0.46
C MET A 198 -21.29 11.62 -0.55
N LEU A 199 -21.00 12.88 -0.90
CA LEU A 199 -22.02 13.90 -1.15
C LEU A 199 -22.95 13.53 -2.31
N GLU A 200 -22.41 13.03 -3.42
CA GLU A 200 -23.25 12.59 -4.55
C GLU A 200 -24.03 11.31 -4.22
N ILE A 201 -23.47 10.37 -3.45
CA ILE A 201 -24.21 9.19 -2.96
C ILE A 201 -25.38 9.62 -2.07
N LEU A 202 -25.15 10.53 -1.12
CA LEU A 202 -26.20 11.10 -0.28
C LEU A 202 -27.28 11.78 -1.13
N ARG A 203 -26.87 12.57 -2.14
CA ARG A 203 -27.77 13.25 -3.08
C ARG A 203 -28.62 12.28 -3.92
N VAL A 204 -28.04 11.17 -4.37
CA VAL A 204 -28.75 10.14 -5.14
C VAL A 204 -29.75 9.42 -4.25
N LEU A 205 -29.33 8.96 -3.06
CA LEU A 205 -30.18 8.20 -2.15
C LEU A 205 -31.33 9.06 -1.57
N SER A 206 -31.07 10.31 -1.21
CA SER A 206 -32.08 11.21 -0.64
C SER A 206 -33.17 11.62 -1.63
N ARG A 207 -32.95 11.47 -2.95
CA ARG A 207 -33.95 11.76 -3.98
C ARG A 207 -34.88 10.58 -4.28
N GLN A 208 -34.55 9.38 -3.80
CA GLN A 208 -35.35 8.20 -4.04
C GLN A 208 -36.63 8.21 -3.21
N SER A 209 -37.74 7.71 -3.75
CA SER A 209 -38.98 7.53 -3.00
C SER A 209 -38.91 6.36 -2.02
N GLU A 210 -38.08 5.37 -2.31
CA GLU A 210 -37.85 4.21 -1.46
C GLU A 210 -36.85 4.54 -0.35
N VAL A 211 -37.30 4.39 0.90
CA VAL A 211 -36.47 4.60 2.10
C VAL A 211 -35.68 3.33 2.38
N ASN A 212 -34.37 3.41 2.64
CA ASN A 212 -33.57 2.23 3.00
C ASN A 212 -34.13 1.51 4.25
N ARG A 213 -33.87 0.22 4.38
CA ARG A 213 -34.26 -0.53 5.58
C ARG A 213 -33.55 -0.01 6.81
N TYR A 214 -32.22 0.00 6.80
CA TYR A 214 -31.38 0.54 7.87
C TYR A 214 -30.92 1.96 7.54
N SER A 215 -30.58 2.71 8.59
CA SER A 215 -30.09 4.07 8.44
C SER A 215 -28.68 4.06 7.82
N ILE A 216 -28.31 5.15 7.14
CA ILE A 216 -26.96 5.35 6.61
C ILE A 216 -26.40 6.60 7.25
N ILE A 217 -25.25 6.46 7.92
CA ILE A 217 -24.51 7.58 8.52
C ILE A 217 -23.35 7.92 7.59
N PHE A 218 -23.31 9.15 7.11
CA PHE A 218 -22.20 9.72 6.39
C PHE A 218 -21.37 10.54 7.38
N LEU A 219 -20.12 10.13 7.58
CA LEU A 219 -19.16 10.79 8.44
C LEU A 219 -18.10 11.46 7.57
N PHE A 220 -18.15 12.78 7.49
CA PHE A 220 -17.06 13.61 6.97
C PHE A 220 -16.25 14.02 8.18
N ASN A 221 -15.19 13.28 8.47
CA ASN A 221 -14.36 13.55 9.64
C ASN A 221 -13.20 14.49 9.29
N GLY A 222 -12.73 15.24 10.28
CA GLY A 222 -11.49 15.99 10.17
C GLY A 222 -10.36 15.31 10.92
N ALA A 223 -9.17 15.88 10.85
CA ALA A 223 -8.04 15.44 11.66
C ALA A 223 -7.67 13.96 11.49
N GLU A 224 -7.82 13.41 10.28
CA GLU A 224 -7.22 12.11 9.93
C GLU A 224 -5.69 12.27 9.90
N GLU A 225 -5.21 13.33 9.26
CA GLU A 225 -3.77 13.56 8.98
C GLU A 225 -2.99 13.99 10.24
N THR A 226 -3.73 14.31 11.30
CA THR A 226 -3.20 14.40 12.66
C THR A 226 -3.66 13.17 13.44
N PRO A 227 -2.91 12.06 13.33
CA PRO A 227 -3.41 10.70 13.19
C PRO A 227 -4.82 10.42 13.75
N LEU A 228 -5.79 10.19 12.87
CA LEU A 228 -7.10 9.55 13.10
C LEU A 228 -7.91 10.13 14.28
N GLN A 229 -7.77 11.42 14.57
CA GLN A 229 -8.26 12.01 15.80
C GLN A 229 -9.79 12.17 15.82
N ALA A 230 -10.40 12.70 14.76
CA ALA A 230 -11.84 12.98 14.82
C ALA A 230 -12.70 11.75 14.56
N SER A 231 -12.22 10.74 13.81
CA SER A 231 -12.86 9.42 13.77
C SER A 231 -12.86 8.75 15.15
N HIS A 232 -11.76 8.88 15.91
CA HIS A 232 -11.71 8.43 17.31
C HIS A 232 -12.71 9.22 18.17
N GLY A 233 -12.81 10.53 17.97
CA GLY A 233 -13.82 11.37 18.61
C GLY A 233 -15.26 10.96 18.27
N PHE A 234 -15.54 10.57 17.03
CA PHE A 234 -16.85 10.08 16.61
C PHE A 234 -17.18 8.77 17.33
N ILE A 235 -16.35 7.73 17.17
CA ILE A 235 -16.68 6.38 17.65
C ILE A 235 -16.78 6.31 19.18
N THR A 236 -16.06 7.17 19.91
CA THR A 236 -16.03 7.15 21.38
C THR A 236 -17.06 8.07 22.04
N LYS A 237 -17.57 9.11 21.35
CA LYS A 237 -18.41 10.16 21.97
C LYS A 237 -19.70 10.47 21.24
N HIS A 238 -19.82 10.18 19.93
CA HIS A 238 -21.00 10.57 19.17
C HIS A 238 -22.21 9.67 19.51
N PRO A 239 -23.42 10.20 19.75
CA PRO A 239 -24.57 9.38 20.10
C PRO A 239 -24.92 8.32 19.06
N TRP A 240 -24.75 8.64 17.77
CA TRP A 240 -25.00 7.69 16.67
C TRP A 240 -23.89 6.65 16.46
N ALA A 241 -22.77 6.71 17.18
CA ALA A 241 -21.73 5.68 17.08
C ALA A 241 -22.26 4.30 17.51
N ALA A 242 -23.14 4.25 18.52
CA ALA A 242 -23.74 3.02 19.03
C ALA A 242 -24.71 2.34 18.04
N ASP A 243 -25.19 3.09 17.05
CA ASP A 243 -26.11 2.62 16.01
C ASP A 243 -25.38 1.85 14.90
N VAL A 244 -24.06 2.08 14.74
CA VAL A 244 -23.27 1.51 13.65
C VAL A 244 -23.10 0.00 13.85
N ARG A 245 -23.33 -0.77 12.78
CA ARG A 245 -23.17 -2.24 12.74
C ARG A 245 -22.13 -2.71 11.72
N ALA A 246 -21.92 -1.93 10.66
CA ALA A 246 -20.84 -2.12 9.71
C ALA A 246 -20.41 -0.77 9.14
N PHE A 247 -19.22 -0.70 8.53
CA PHE A 247 -18.75 0.52 7.89
C PHE A 247 -18.04 0.29 6.55
N ILE A 248 -18.02 1.33 5.72
CA ILE A 248 -17.25 1.48 4.50
C ILE A 248 -16.35 2.71 4.69
N ASN A 249 -15.04 2.51 4.67
CA ASN A 249 -14.05 3.57 4.69
C ASN A 249 -13.54 3.82 3.26
N LEU A 250 -13.48 5.07 2.84
CA LEU A 250 -12.88 5.49 1.59
C LEU A 250 -11.62 6.27 1.88
N GLU A 251 -10.59 6.01 1.09
CA GLU A 251 -9.27 6.60 1.29
C GLU A 251 -8.46 6.67 -0.02
N SER A 252 -7.28 7.27 0.04
CA SER A 252 -6.36 7.36 -1.09
C SER A 252 -4.90 7.36 -0.68
N ALA A 253 -4.09 6.52 -1.34
CA ALA A 253 -2.63 6.57 -1.30
C ALA A 253 -2.02 6.96 -2.67
N GLY A 254 -2.85 7.52 -3.57
CA GLY A 254 -2.44 7.92 -4.91
C GLY A 254 -3.57 8.57 -5.71
N SER A 255 -3.22 9.43 -6.66
CA SER A 255 -4.18 10.32 -7.33
C SER A 255 -5.09 9.65 -8.39
N GLY A 256 -5.52 8.40 -8.18
CA GLY A 256 -6.54 7.73 -9.00
C GLY A 256 -6.29 6.25 -9.30
N GLY A 257 -6.74 5.82 -10.48
CA GLY A 257 -6.83 4.40 -10.83
C GLY A 257 -8.11 3.76 -10.29
N LYS A 258 -8.09 2.43 -10.11
CA LYS A 258 -9.20 1.69 -9.51
C LYS A 258 -9.06 1.73 -7.98
N GLU A 259 -10.13 2.02 -7.25
CA GLU A 259 -10.17 1.85 -5.80
C GLU A 259 -10.05 0.37 -5.45
N MET A 260 -9.06 0.02 -4.63
CA MET A 260 -8.79 -1.36 -4.21
C MET A 260 -9.45 -1.63 -2.87
N LEU A 261 -10.23 -2.70 -2.74
CA LEU A 261 -10.57 -3.26 -1.43
C LEU A 261 -9.29 -3.90 -0.85
N PHE A 262 -8.69 -3.24 0.13
CA PHE A 262 -7.43 -3.67 0.72
C PHE A 262 -7.59 -4.08 2.18
N GLN A 263 -8.73 -3.86 2.84
CA GLN A 263 -9.04 -4.47 4.14
C GLN A 263 -10.52 -4.82 4.26
N SER A 264 -10.82 -5.93 4.93
CA SER A 264 -12.17 -6.35 5.27
C SER A 264 -12.23 -7.07 6.63
N GLY A 265 -13.39 -7.06 7.27
CA GLY A 265 -13.66 -7.80 8.50
C GLY A 265 -13.23 -7.07 9.78
N PRO A 266 -12.64 -7.76 10.78
CA PRO A 266 -12.26 -9.17 10.79
C PRO A 266 -13.46 -10.10 11.01
N LYS A 267 -13.40 -11.34 10.49
CA LYS A 267 -14.38 -12.44 10.71
C LYS A 267 -15.82 -12.17 10.26
N HIS A 268 -16.03 -11.36 9.22
CA HIS A 268 -17.37 -11.09 8.70
C HIS A 268 -17.42 -11.41 7.19
N PRO A 269 -17.42 -12.71 6.80
CA PRO A 269 -17.40 -13.14 5.40
C PRO A 269 -18.54 -12.57 4.56
N TRP A 270 -19.69 -12.28 5.19
CA TRP A 270 -20.84 -11.68 4.53
C TRP A 270 -20.55 -10.32 3.87
N LEU A 271 -19.55 -9.57 4.34
CA LEU A 271 -19.13 -8.31 3.71
C LEU A 271 -18.55 -8.58 2.31
N ILE A 272 -17.75 -9.64 2.18
CA ILE A 272 -17.18 -10.07 0.89
C ILE A 272 -18.27 -10.64 -0.02
N GLU A 273 -19.27 -11.33 0.53
CA GLU A 273 -20.42 -11.82 -0.22
C GLU A 273 -21.30 -10.66 -0.73
N ALA A 274 -21.54 -9.65 0.11
CA ALA A 274 -22.22 -8.41 -0.28
C ALA A 274 -21.45 -7.68 -1.37
N TYR A 275 -20.11 -7.59 -1.24
CA TYR A 275 -19.24 -7.04 -2.26
C TYR A 275 -19.36 -7.80 -3.59
N ALA A 276 -19.25 -9.14 -3.56
CA ALA A 276 -19.37 -10.00 -4.74
C ALA A 276 -20.71 -9.83 -5.46
N LYS A 277 -21.78 -9.61 -4.70
CA LYS A 277 -23.14 -9.43 -5.21
C LYS A 277 -23.39 -8.03 -5.78
N ALA A 278 -22.82 -7.00 -5.15
CA ALA A 278 -23.18 -5.62 -5.39
C ALA A 278 -22.30 -4.92 -6.43
N VAL A 279 -20.99 -5.20 -6.40
CA VAL A 279 -20.00 -4.31 -7.01
C VAL A 279 -19.90 -4.53 -8.53
N PRO A 280 -20.22 -3.51 -9.35
CA PRO A 280 -20.20 -3.63 -10.82
C PRO A 280 -18.79 -3.75 -11.38
N TYR A 281 -17.81 -3.09 -10.75
CA TYR A 281 -16.42 -3.09 -11.20
C TYR A 281 -15.51 -3.59 -10.06
N PRO A 282 -15.31 -4.91 -9.89
CA PRO A 282 -14.50 -5.40 -8.78
C PRO A 282 -13.01 -5.06 -8.93
N TYR A 283 -12.37 -4.70 -7.81
CA TYR A 283 -10.91 -4.64 -7.69
C TYR A 283 -10.51 -4.91 -6.23
N ALA A 284 -10.27 -6.18 -5.92
CA ALA A 284 -10.06 -6.65 -4.55
C ALA A 284 -9.10 -7.84 -4.54
N GLN A 285 -8.22 -7.91 -3.54
CA GLN A 285 -7.25 -9.00 -3.39
C GLN A 285 -7.09 -9.33 -1.91
N ALA A 286 -7.36 -10.57 -1.48
CA ALA A 286 -7.09 -10.99 -0.10
C ALA A 286 -5.60 -10.87 0.25
N ALA A 287 -4.72 -10.91 -0.75
CA ALA A 287 -3.29 -10.66 -0.57
C ALA A 287 -2.98 -9.20 -0.20
N ALA A 288 -3.73 -8.22 -0.72
CA ALA A 288 -3.54 -6.82 -0.33
C ALA A 288 -3.86 -6.62 1.16
N GLU A 289 -4.94 -7.28 1.63
CA GLU A 289 -5.30 -7.31 3.05
C GLU A 289 -4.23 -7.91 3.94
N GLU A 290 -3.66 -9.05 3.57
CA GLU A 290 -2.62 -9.69 4.37
C GLU A 290 -1.30 -8.91 4.35
N ILE A 291 -0.94 -8.30 3.21
CA ILE A 291 0.24 -7.43 3.12
C ILE A 291 0.07 -6.17 3.97
N PHE A 292 -1.09 -5.52 3.92
CA PHE A 292 -1.34 -4.34 4.73
C PHE A 292 -1.34 -4.67 6.24
N GLN A 293 -2.04 -5.73 6.64
CA GLN A 293 -2.10 -6.18 8.03
C GLN A 293 -0.75 -6.67 8.59
N SER A 294 0.21 -7.01 7.72
CA SER A 294 1.56 -7.40 8.15
C SER A 294 2.40 -6.24 8.72
N GLY A 295 1.98 -4.98 8.47
CA GLY A 295 2.72 -3.78 8.89
C GLY A 295 3.92 -3.42 8.01
N VAL A 296 4.13 -4.13 6.88
CA VAL A 296 5.18 -3.78 5.90
C VAL A 296 4.89 -2.45 5.21
N ILE A 297 3.61 -2.10 5.07
CA ILE A 297 3.17 -0.79 4.60
C ILE A 297 2.96 0.07 5.85
N PRO A 298 3.78 1.11 6.08
CA PRO A 298 3.66 1.95 7.27
C PRO A 298 2.59 3.03 7.08
N SER A 299 1.36 2.59 6.91
CA SER A 299 0.18 3.43 6.74
C SER A 299 -0.92 2.94 7.69
N ASP A 300 -1.82 3.84 8.03
CA ASP A 300 -3.02 3.57 8.79
C ASP A 300 -4.15 4.40 8.20
N THR A 301 -5.39 4.09 8.55
CA THR A 301 -6.59 4.82 8.13
C THR A 301 -7.60 4.81 9.26
N ASP A 302 -8.67 5.61 9.14
CA ASP A 302 -9.79 5.59 10.07
C ASP A 302 -10.43 4.20 10.25
N PHE A 303 -10.26 3.29 9.28
CA PHE A 303 -10.68 1.89 9.41
C PHE A 303 -10.17 1.26 10.71
N ARG A 304 -8.93 1.54 11.10
CA ARG A 304 -8.35 1.01 12.34
C ARG A 304 -9.12 1.49 13.55
N VAL A 305 -9.53 2.75 13.59
CA VAL A 305 -10.28 3.32 14.71
C VAL A 305 -11.62 2.59 14.86
N PHE A 306 -12.36 2.42 13.76
CA PHE A 306 -13.65 1.71 13.81
C PHE A 306 -13.49 0.23 14.15
N ARG A 307 -12.44 -0.44 13.65
CA ARG A 307 -12.14 -1.85 13.94
C ARG A 307 -11.67 -2.06 15.38
N ASP A 308 -10.65 -1.33 15.83
CA ASP A 308 -9.95 -1.62 17.09
C ASP A 308 -10.66 -0.99 18.29
N VAL A 309 -11.14 0.25 18.13
CA VAL A 309 -11.83 1.00 19.20
C VAL A 309 -13.33 0.73 19.15
N GLY A 310 -13.94 0.86 17.96
CA GLY A 310 -15.37 0.61 17.76
C GLY A 310 -15.76 -0.86 17.82
N ARG A 311 -14.83 -1.79 17.51
CA ARG A 311 -15.11 -3.23 17.35
C ARG A 311 -16.18 -3.52 16.30
N ILE A 312 -16.22 -2.68 15.27
CA ILE A 312 -17.19 -2.78 14.17
C ILE A 312 -16.49 -3.44 12.98
N PRO A 313 -17.15 -4.35 12.25
CA PRO A 313 -16.61 -4.85 10.99
C PRO A 313 -16.80 -3.86 9.86
N GLY A 314 -15.86 -3.82 8.93
CA GLY A 314 -15.98 -2.93 7.78
C GLY A 314 -15.15 -3.33 6.58
N MET A 315 -15.12 -2.44 5.60
CA MET A 315 -14.32 -2.54 4.38
C MET A 315 -13.56 -1.24 4.14
N ASP A 316 -12.31 -1.35 3.70
CA ASP A 316 -11.45 -0.20 3.40
C ASP A 316 -11.04 -0.17 1.93
N PHE A 317 -11.22 0.98 1.29
CA PHE A 317 -11.01 1.19 -0.13
C PHE A 317 -10.02 2.31 -0.37
N ALA A 318 -8.94 2.04 -1.13
CA ALA A 318 -7.96 3.06 -1.46
C ALA A 318 -7.61 3.12 -2.94
N HIS A 319 -7.46 4.34 -3.47
CA HIS A 319 -6.74 4.56 -4.73
C HIS A 319 -5.24 4.43 -4.49
N THR A 320 -4.50 3.81 -5.41
CA THR A 320 -3.03 3.60 -5.25
C THR A 320 -2.22 3.96 -6.48
N ALA A 321 -2.87 4.28 -7.61
CA ALA A 321 -2.15 4.64 -8.82
C ALA A 321 -1.54 6.05 -8.68
N ASN A 322 -0.38 6.26 -9.29
CA ASN A 322 0.33 7.55 -9.27
C ASN A 322 0.64 8.08 -7.85
N GLY A 323 1.00 7.20 -6.90
CA GLY A 323 1.37 7.58 -5.52
C GLY A 323 2.54 8.58 -5.37
N TYR A 324 3.18 8.99 -6.46
CA TYR A 324 4.16 10.09 -6.45
C TYR A 324 3.54 11.44 -6.10
N ARG A 325 2.23 11.59 -6.35
CA ARG A 325 1.47 12.82 -6.13
C ARG A 325 0.89 12.89 -4.72
N TYR A 326 0.68 11.73 -4.09
CA TYR A 326 0.20 11.61 -2.71
C TYR A 326 1.03 12.49 -1.76
N HIS A 327 0.34 13.23 -0.89
CA HIS A 327 0.94 14.21 0.04
C HIS A 327 1.84 15.24 -0.65
N THR A 328 1.43 15.74 -1.81
CA THR A 328 2.14 16.82 -2.52
C THR A 328 1.17 17.82 -3.14
N ARG A 329 1.69 18.96 -3.60
CA ARG A 329 0.92 19.93 -4.40
C ARG A 329 0.25 19.36 -5.67
N TYR A 330 0.69 18.18 -6.12
CA TYR A 330 0.14 17.49 -7.28
C TYR A 330 -0.97 16.50 -6.95
N ASP A 331 -1.30 16.32 -5.67
CA ASP A 331 -2.61 15.77 -5.31
C ASP A 331 -3.69 16.84 -5.51
N SER A 332 -3.90 17.14 -6.80
CA SER A 332 -4.77 18.19 -7.33
C SER A 332 -5.80 17.55 -8.24
N ILE A 333 -6.95 18.22 -8.36
CA ILE A 333 -8.03 17.86 -9.28
C ILE A 333 -7.57 17.72 -10.74
N ASP A 334 -6.47 18.37 -11.14
CA ASP A 334 -5.90 18.29 -12.49
C ASP A 334 -5.51 16.87 -12.89
N TYR A 335 -5.29 15.98 -11.91
CA TYR A 335 -4.86 14.61 -12.13
C TYR A 335 -5.90 13.56 -11.76
N ILE A 336 -7.12 13.99 -11.42
CA ILE A 336 -8.23 13.10 -11.05
C ILE A 336 -9.29 13.18 -12.15
N PRO A 337 -9.31 12.21 -13.08
CA PRO A 337 -10.31 12.21 -14.14
C PRO A 337 -11.69 11.84 -13.59
N LEU A 338 -12.73 12.32 -14.27
CA LEU A 338 -14.14 11.99 -13.96
C LEU A 338 -14.40 10.48 -13.86
N SER A 339 -13.67 9.67 -14.62
CA SER A 339 -13.78 8.21 -14.63
C SER A 339 -13.40 7.56 -13.29
N VAL A 340 -12.48 8.16 -12.53
CA VAL A 340 -12.12 7.69 -11.18
C VAL A 340 -13.31 7.90 -10.24
N LEU A 341 -13.84 9.13 -10.19
CA LEU A 341 -15.00 9.45 -9.35
C LEU A 341 -16.23 8.62 -9.74
N GLN A 342 -16.47 8.43 -11.04
CA GLN A 342 -17.58 7.62 -11.53
C GLN A 342 -17.49 6.19 -11.06
N ARG A 343 -16.33 5.56 -11.28
CA ARG A 343 -16.10 4.17 -10.91
C ARG A 343 -16.31 3.95 -9.41
N THR A 344 -15.66 4.78 -8.60
CA THR A 344 -15.76 4.68 -7.13
C THR A 344 -17.20 4.95 -6.69
N GLY A 345 -17.85 5.98 -7.25
CA GLY A 345 -19.25 6.27 -6.97
C GLY A 345 -20.21 5.14 -7.32
N ASP A 346 -20.09 4.53 -8.50
CA ASP A 346 -20.93 3.40 -8.93
C ASP A 346 -20.76 2.19 -8.00
N ASN A 347 -19.50 1.88 -7.65
CA ASN A 347 -19.18 0.79 -6.75
C ASN A 347 -19.73 0.99 -5.33
N ILE A 348 -19.41 2.14 -4.73
CA ILE A 348 -19.79 2.41 -3.34
C ILE A 348 -21.30 2.64 -3.22
N LEU A 349 -21.97 3.25 -4.20
CA LEU A 349 -23.42 3.38 -4.22
C LEU A 349 -24.11 2.01 -4.27
N ALA A 350 -23.66 1.10 -5.14
CA ALA A 350 -24.23 -0.24 -5.27
C ALA A 350 -24.02 -1.06 -3.99
N LEU A 351 -22.82 -1.00 -3.41
CA LEU A 351 -22.47 -1.66 -2.16
C LEU A 351 -23.29 -1.12 -0.98
N THR A 352 -23.42 0.20 -0.88
CA THR A 352 -24.22 0.88 0.15
C THR A 352 -25.67 0.44 0.10
N ARG A 353 -26.29 0.43 -1.10
CA ARG A 353 -27.67 -0.06 -1.29
C ARG A 353 -27.83 -1.50 -0.86
N THR A 354 -26.85 -2.35 -1.17
CA THR A 354 -26.91 -3.78 -0.86
C THR A 354 -26.80 -4.02 0.65
N ILE A 355 -25.85 -3.37 1.33
CA ILE A 355 -25.63 -3.57 2.77
C ILE A 355 -26.74 -2.91 3.60
N ALA A 356 -27.14 -1.68 3.28
CA ALA A 356 -28.18 -0.95 4.02
C ALA A 356 -29.57 -1.61 3.93
N ASN A 357 -29.79 -2.51 2.97
CA ASN A 357 -31.03 -3.26 2.79
C ASN A 357 -30.90 -4.77 3.06
N GLY A 358 -29.70 -5.28 3.31
CA GLY A 358 -29.43 -6.70 3.59
C GLY A 358 -29.86 -7.12 4.99
N ASP A 359 -30.16 -8.41 5.17
CA ASP A 359 -30.52 -8.96 6.49
C ASP A 359 -29.32 -8.99 7.45
N GLU A 360 -28.11 -9.10 6.90
CA GLU A 360 -26.86 -9.30 7.60
C GLU A 360 -26.50 -8.11 8.49
N LEU A 361 -26.79 -6.87 8.06
CA LEU A 361 -26.58 -5.65 8.85
C LEU A 361 -27.46 -5.62 10.12
N GLY A 362 -28.60 -6.32 10.10
CA GLY A 362 -29.50 -6.45 11.24
C GLY A 362 -29.03 -7.42 12.32
N SER A 363 -28.10 -8.33 12.00
CA SER A 363 -27.67 -9.43 12.88
C SER A 363 -26.24 -9.86 12.57
N THR A 364 -25.30 -8.92 12.63
CA THR A 364 -23.92 -9.12 12.21
C THR A 364 -23.24 -10.29 12.92
N GLU A 365 -23.55 -10.51 14.21
CA GLU A 365 -22.96 -11.60 15.00
C GLU A 365 -23.31 -12.99 14.47
N ARG A 366 -24.51 -13.16 13.88
CA ARG A 366 -24.94 -14.42 13.26
C ARG A 366 -24.06 -14.81 12.08
N TYR A 367 -23.45 -13.84 11.43
CA TYR A 367 -22.62 -13.99 10.23
C TYR A 367 -21.14 -13.73 10.51
N ALA A 368 -20.73 -13.71 11.80
CA ALA A 368 -19.39 -13.33 12.24
C ALA A 368 -18.38 -14.50 12.32
N GLN A 369 -18.53 -15.53 11.48
CA GLN A 369 -17.69 -16.73 11.54
C GLN A 369 -17.12 -17.10 10.16
N GLY A 370 -15.80 -17.22 10.11
CA GLY A 370 -15.06 -17.67 8.93
C GLY A 370 -14.16 -16.60 8.31
N TYR A 371 -13.27 -17.06 7.45
CA TYR A 371 -12.42 -16.23 6.61
C TYR A 371 -12.69 -16.57 5.14
N MET A 372 -12.64 -15.55 4.28
CA MET A 372 -12.84 -15.71 2.85
C MET A 372 -11.51 -15.51 2.12
N VAL A 373 -11.22 -16.43 1.20
CA VAL A 373 -10.28 -16.18 0.11
C VAL A 373 -11.05 -15.46 -0.97
N PHE A 374 -10.55 -14.30 -1.40
CA PHE A 374 -11.17 -13.53 -2.46
C PHE A 374 -10.12 -12.84 -3.34
N TYR A 375 -10.45 -12.71 -4.62
CA TYR A 375 -9.63 -12.01 -5.59
C TYR A 375 -10.42 -11.67 -6.85
N ASP A 376 -9.98 -10.60 -7.50
CA ASP A 376 -10.40 -10.24 -8.84
C ASP A 376 -9.39 -10.74 -9.89
N PHE A 377 -9.90 -11.23 -11.03
CA PHE A 377 -9.09 -11.61 -12.19
C PHE A 377 -9.19 -10.52 -13.27
N LEU A 378 -8.16 -9.67 -13.38
CA LEU A 378 -8.02 -8.59 -14.37
C LEU A 378 -9.14 -7.54 -14.42
N GLY A 379 -9.99 -7.44 -13.40
CA GLY A 379 -11.20 -6.62 -13.39
C GLY A 379 -12.37 -7.23 -14.16
N LEU A 380 -12.28 -8.52 -14.54
CA LEU A 380 -13.27 -9.19 -15.38
C LEU A 380 -14.33 -9.91 -14.55
N PHE A 381 -13.91 -10.60 -13.50
CA PHE A 381 -14.80 -11.32 -12.59
C PHE A 381 -14.16 -11.48 -11.22
N PHE A 382 -15.03 -11.50 -10.22
CA PHE A 382 -14.66 -11.66 -8.82
C PHE A 382 -14.85 -13.11 -8.37
N VAL A 383 -13.88 -13.64 -7.63
CA VAL A 383 -13.93 -14.99 -7.04
C VAL A 383 -13.87 -14.85 -5.53
N SER A 384 -14.77 -15.54 -4.83
CA SER A 384 -14.77 -15.62 -3.37
C SER A 384 -15.24 -17.00 -2.89
N TYR A 385 -14.54 -17.57 -1.92
CA TYR A 385 -14.89 -18.84 -1.26
C TYR A 385 -14.29 -18.91 0.15
N SER A 386 -14.78 -19.81 1.00
CA SER A 386 -14.27 -19.95 2.37
C SER A 386 -12.83 -20.46 2.41
N ALA A 387 -12.09 -20.12 3.47
CA ALA A 387 -10.71 -20.57 3.65
C ALA A 387 -10.57 -22.11 3.65
N ASP A 388 -11.56 -22.84 4.18
CA ASP A 388 -11.58 -24.31 4.17
C ASP A 388 -11.67 -24.87 2.74
N VAL A 389 -12.53 -24.28 1.91
CA VAL A 389 -12.61 -24.63 0.48
C VAL A 389 -11.30 -24.27 -0.21
N GLY A 390 -10.68 -23.14 0.15
CA GLY A 390 -9.35 -22.76 -0.34
C GLY A 390 -8.26 -23.80 -0.01
N LEU A 391 -8.24 -24.31 1.21
CA LEU A 391 -7.35 -25.41 1.62
C LEU A 391 -7.55 -26.64 0.73
N MET A 392 -8.80 -27.07 0.53
CA MET A 392 -9.12 -28.23 -0.32
C MET A 392 -8.70 -28.02 -1.78
N ILE A 393 -8.95 -26.83 -2.34
CA ILE A 393 -8.54 -26.46 -3.70
C ILE A 393 -7.01 -26.50 -3.81
N ASN A 394 -6.29 -25.85 -2.90
CA ASN A 394 -4.83 -25.79 -2.92
C ASN A 394 -4.20 -27.19 -2.86
N LEU A 395 -4.67 -28.04 -1.94
CA LEU A 395 -4.19 -29.43 -1.81
C LEU A 395 -4.46 -30.23 -3.09
N SER A 396 -5.69 -30.15 -3.61
CA SER A 396 -6.11 -30.90 -4.79
C SER A 396 -5.35 -30.47 -6.04
N VAL A 397 -5.21 -29.16 -6.28
CA VAL A 397 -4.51 -28.61 -7.44
C VAL A 397 -3.03 -28.98 -7.39
N VAL A 398 -2.36 -28.81 -6.24
CA VAL A 398 -0.94 -29.19 -6.11
C VAL A 398 -0.75 -30.68 -6.35
N LEU A 399 -1.53 -31.55 -5.70
CA LEU A 399 -1.42 -33.00 -5.85
C LEU A 399 -1.65 -33.45 -7.30
N LEU A 400 -2.73 -33.00 -7.91
CA LEU A 400 -3.10 -33.38 -9.28
C LEU A 400 -2.11 -32.82 -10.32
N SER A 401 -1.57 -31.61 -10.10
CA SER A 401 -0.57 -31.00 -11.00
C SER A 401 0.74 -31.77 -11.07
N ILE A 402 1.05 -32.59 -10.08
CA ILE A 402 2.25 -33.44 -10.05
C ILE A 402 1.91 -34.83 -10.60
N ILE A 403 0.78 -35.41 -10.17
CA ILE A 403 0.39 -36.78 -10.51
C ILE A 403 -0.01 -36.92 -11.98
N ILE A 404 -0.86 -36.03 -12.52
CA ILE A 404 -1.40 -36.18 -13.88
C ILE A 404 -0.30 -36.11 -14.94
N PRO A 405 0.61 -35.11 -14.95
CA PRO A 405 1.71 -35.09 -15.91
C PRO A 405 2.63 -36.30 -15.75
N PHE A 406 2.93 -36.72 -14.51
CA PHE A 406 3.75 -37.90 -14.25
C PHE A 406 3.15 -39.17 -14.86
N LEU A 407 1.86 -39.44 -14.59
CA LEU A 407 1.15 -40.59 -15.15
C LEU A 407 1.03 -40.51 -16.68
N SER A 408 0.84 -39.30 -17.22
CA SER A 408 0.78 -39.06 -18.67
C SER A 408 2.09 -39.43 -19.36
N LEU A 409 3.22 -38.99 -18.80
CA LEU A 409 4.56 -39.30 -19.31
C LEU A 409 4.91 -40.78 -19.11
N ALA A 410 4.52 -41.38 -17.98
CA ALA A 410 4.70 -42.81 -17.72
C ALA A 410 3.91 -43.65 -18.75
N ARG A 411 2.66 -43.29 -19.05
CA ARG A 411 1.85 -43.97 -20.08
C ARG A 411 2.48 -43.84 -21.46
N SER A 412 2.99 -42.67 -21.82
CA SER A 412 3.69 -42.44 -23.10
C SER A 412 5.00 -43.25 -23.24
N THR A 413 5.54 -43.76 -22.14
CA THR A 413 6.76 -44.59 -22.10
C THR A 413 6.46 -46.04 -21.72
N SER A 414 5.20 -46.48 -21.77
CA SER A 414 4.77 -47.82 -21.37
C SER A 414 5.16 -48.20 -19.92
N GLY A 415 5.42 -47.22 -19.06
CA GLY A 415 5.81 -47.40 -17.66
C GLY A 415 7.29 -47.76 -17.42
N THR A 416 8.10 -47.92 -18.46
CA THR A 416 9.48 -48.46 -18.32
C THR A 416 10.52 -47.41 -17.90
N HIS A 417 10.23 -46.11 -18.06
CA HIS A 417 11.20 -45.02 -17.86
C HIS A 417 10.87 -44.07 -16.68
N GLY A 418 10.13 -44.56 -15.67
CA GLY A 418 9.72 -43.75 -14.51
C GLY A 418 10.87 -43.13 -13.70
N LYS A 419 12.04 -43.79 -13.62
CA LYS A 419 13.22 -43.25 -12.93
C LYS A 419 13.76 -42.00 -13.64
N GLN A 420 13.81 -42.03 -14.96
CA GLN A 420 14.30 -40.92 -15.79
C GLN A 420 13.32 -39.73 -15.74
N ILE A 421 12.01 -39.98 -15.76
CA ILE A 421 10.99 -38.93 -15.60
C ILE A 421 11.15 -38.23 -14.25
N ARG A 422 11.33 -38.97 -13.14
CA ARG A 422 11.57 -38.38 -11.81
C ARG A 422 12.86 -37.59 -11.76
N SER A 423 13.93 -38.10 -12.38
CA SER A 423 15.22 -37.41 -12.46
C SER A 423 15.09 -36.06 -13.18
N GLU A 424 14.45 -36.02 -14.35
CA GLU A 424 14.27 -34.77 -15.11
C GLU A 424 13.30 -33.81 -14.40
N THR A 425 12.29 -34.33 -13.70
CA THR A 425 11.44 -33.54 -12.80
C THR A 425 12.26 -32.86 -11.70
N MET A 426 13.15 -33.60 -11.03
CA MET A 426 14.00 -33.07 -9.98
C MET A 426 15.02 -32.04 -10.50
N ILE A 427 15.55 -32.26 -11.72
CA ILE A 427 16.42 -31.27 -12.37
C ILE A 427 15.66 -29.98 -12.66
N GLY A 428 14.42 -30.08 -13.15
CA GLY A 428 13.55 -28.90 -13.38
C GLY A 428 13.26 -28.13 -12.09
N PHE A 429 12.94 -28.86 -11.01
CA PHE A 429 12.75 -28.30 -9.68
C PHE A 429 14.01 -27.57 -9.18
N LEU A 430 15.16 -28.26 -9.18
CA LEU A 430 16.43 -27.72 -8.70
C LEU A 430 16.87 -26.50 -9.52
N ALA A 431 16.70 -26.54 -10.84
CA ALA A 431 17.01 -25.42 -11.70
C ALA A 431 16.14 -24.18 -11.41
N THR A 432 14.85 -24.39 -11.12
CA THR A 432 13.94 -23.31 -10.77
C THR A 432 14.30 -22.72 -9.40
N PHE A 433 14.57 -23.57 -8.40
CA PHE A 433 14.95 -23.17 -7.05
C PHE A 433 16.28 -22.40 -7.03
N LEU A 434 17.33 -22.95 -7.66
CA LEU A 434 18.63 -22.28 -7.76
C LEU A 434 18.54 -21.02 -8.63
N GLY A 435 17.72 -21.03 -9.68
CA GLY A 435 17.48 -19.87 -10.54
C GLY A 435 16.83 -18.72 -9.78
N ALA A 436 15.86 -19.02 -8.90
CA ALA A 436 15.25 -18.04 -8.02
C ALA A 436 16.27 -17.39 -7.09
N GLY A 437 17.08 -18.19 -6.39
CA GLY A 437 18.12 -17.68 -5.49
C GLY A 437 19.20 -16.87 -6.21
N ALA A 438 19.74 -17.40 -7.32
CA ALA A 438 20.81 -16.75 -8.08
C ALA A 438 20.35 -15.43 -8.73
N SER A 439 19.13 -15.38 -9.27
CA SER A 439 18.59 -14.14 -9.86
C SER A 439 18.35 -13.06 -8.80
N GLY A 440 17.92 -13.44 -7.59
CA GLY A 440 17.79 -12.51 -6.45
C GLY A 440 19.13 -11.93 -6.03
N VAL A 441 20.16 -12.77 -5.90
CA VAL A 441 21.53 -12.31 -5.58
C VAL A 441 22.07 -11.38 -6.67
N LEU A 442 21.85 -11.69 -7.95
CA LEU A 442 22.28 -10.83 -9.05
C LEU A 442 21.61 -9.44 -8.98
N CYS A 443 20.29 -9.39 -8.85
CA CYS A 443 19.55 -8.12 -8.80
C CYS A 443 19.87 -7.30 -7.54
N PHE A 444 20.13 -7.97 -6.41
CA PHE A 444 20.63 -7.33 -5.19
C PHE A 444 21.96 -6.61 -5.46
N PHE A 445 22.92 -7.26 -6.13
CA PHE A 445 24.20 -6.62 -6.47
C PHE A 445 24.05 -5.50 -7.51
N ILE A 446 23.13 -5.63 -8.48
CA ILE A 446 22.82 -4.54 -9.42
C ILE A 446 22.33 -3.30 -8.65
N GLY A 447 21.39 -3.48 -7.72
CA GLY A 447 20.85 -2.38 -6.92
C GLY A 447 21.90 -1.72 -6.02
N LEU A 448 22.76 -2.52 -5.38
CA LEU A 448 23.88 -2.00 -4.60
C LEU A 448 24.88 -1.22 -5.45
N GLN A 449 25.16 -1.67 -6.68
CA GLN A 449 26.08 -0.96 -7.56
C GLN A 449 25.51 0.35 -8.09
N LEU A 450 24.23 0.38 -8.48
CA LEU A 450 23.56 1.62 -8.90
C LEU A 450 23.61 2.67 -7.79
N ASP A 451 23.37 2.26 -6.55
CA ASP A 451 23.49 3.12 -5.38
C ASP A 451 24.93 3.58 -5.13
N ALA A 452 25.92 2.69 -5.20
CA ALA A 452 27.33 3.02 -5.01
C ALA A 452 27.87 4.05 -6.02
N ILE A 453 27.35 4.05 -7.26
CA ILE A 453 27.72 5.05 -8.29
C ILE A 453 26.84 6.32 -8.26
N GLY A 454 25.98 6.47 -7.24
CA GLY A 454 25.10 7.64 -7.09
C GLY A 454 23.95 7.69 -8.10
N ARG A 455 23.48 6.53 -8.55
CA ARG A 455 22.38 6.34 -9.51
C ARG A 455 21.21 5.54 -8.91
N ALA A 456 21.06 5.59 -7.59
CA ALA A 456 19.91 5.01 -6.91
C ALA A 456 18.59 5.56 -7.48
N MET A 457 17.56 4.72 -7.51
CA MET A 457 16.21 5.06 -7.97
C MET A 457 16.13 5.51 -9.44
N SER A 458 17.06 5.08 -10.31
CA SER A 458 17.08 5.51 -11.73
C SER A 458 15.80 5.19 -12.50
N TRP A 459 14.99 4.27 -11.99
CA TRP A 459 13.69 3.84 -12.52
C TRP A 459 12.49 4.60 -11.95
N TYR A 460 12.66 5.50 -10.98
CA TYR A 460 11.55 6.09 -10.20
C TYR A 460 10.52 6.79 -11.09
N SER A 461 10.93 7.74 -11.92
CA SER A 461 10.03 8.37 -12.92
C SER A 461 9.88 7.58 -14.22
N SER A 462 10.75 6.60 -14.45
CA SER A 462 10.88 5.81 -15.68
C SER A 462 10.70 4.32 -15.38
N THR A 463 9.54 3.93 -14.84
CA THR A 463 9.29 2.58 -14.30
C THR A 463 9.55 1.44 -15.29
N ASN A 464 9.42 1.69 -16.60
CA ASN A 464 9.77 0.72 -17.64
C ASN A 464 11.25 0.28 -17.61
N LEU A 465 12.16 1.08 -17.05
CA LEU A 465 13.56 0.69 -16.88
C LEU A 465 13.71 -0.53 -15.96
N ILE A 466 12.78 -0.77 -15.03
CA ILE A 466 12.79 -1.95 -14.13
C ILE A 466 12.84 -3.25 -14.95
N LEU A 467 12.13 -3.29 -16.08
CA LEU A 467 12.12 -4.45 -16.97
C LEU A 467 13.52 -4.78 -17.50
N GLY A 468 14.33 -3.78 -17.80
CA GLY A 468 15.69 -3.95 -18.33
C GLY A 468 16.75 -4.10 -17.25
N ILE A 469 16.65 -3.33 -16.16
CA ILE A 469 17.64 -3.31 -15.06
C ILE A 469 17.53 -4.56 -14.18
N TYR A 470 16.31 -5.07 -13.94
CA TYR A 470 16.06 -6.16 -13.01
C TYR A 470 15.42 -7.38 -13.68
N CYS A 471 14.31 -7.22 -14.41
CA CYS A 471 13.58 -8.38 -14.94
C CYS A 471 14.39 -9.15 -16.01
N CYS A 472 15.03 -8.44 -16.93
CA CYS A 472 15.86 -9.04 -17.97
C CYS A 472 17.07 -9.81 -17.43
N PRO A 473 17.92 -9.24 -16.54
CA PRO A 473 19.00 -10.00 -15.90
C PRO A 473 18.50 -11.14 -15.00
N ALA A 474 17.36 -10.99 -14.32
CA ALA A 474 16.76 -12.09 -13.57
C ALA A 474 16.39 -13.27 -14.49
N LEU A 475 15.71 -13.00 -15.61
CA LEU A 475 15.36 -14.02 -16.61
C LEU A 475 16.61 -14.66 -17.23
N LEU A 476 17.60 -13.85 -17.58
CA LEU A 476 18.91 -14.30 -18.08
C LEU A 476 19.56 -15.28 -17.10
N CYS A 477 19.62 -14.91 -15.82
CA CYS A 477 20.19 -15.74 -14.77
C CYS A 477 19.44 -17.07 -14.63
N GLN A 478 18.11 -17.03 -14.63
CA GLN A 478 17.28 -18.24 -14.62
C GLN A 478 17.59 -19.15 -15.82
N CYS A 479 17.66 -18.61 -17.04
CA CYS A 479 18.04 -19.38 -18.23
C CYS A 479 19.43 -20.02 -18.10
N ILE A 480 20.42 -19.28 -17.61
CA ILE A 480 21.79 -19.79 -17.40
C ILE A 480 21.79 -20.92 -16.37
N VAL A 481 21.10 -20.76 -15.24
CA VAL A 481 21.03 -21.80 -14.20
C VAL A 481 20.38 -23.07 -14.74
N HIS A 482 19.30 -22.97 -15.52
CA HIS A 482 18.72 -24.14 -16.18
C HIS A 482 19.72 -24.85 -17.10
N LEU A 483 20.48 -24.10 -17.91
CA LEU A 483 21.53 -24.66 -18.76
C LEU A 483 22.65 -25.34 -17.95
N LEU A 484 23.08 -24.74 -16.84
CA LEU A 484 24.08 -25.29 -15.93
C LEU A 484 23.58 -26.57 -15.25
N CYS A 485 22.36 -26.58 -14.71
CA CYS A 485 21.77 -27.78 -14.12
C CYS A 485 21.65 -28.92 -15.13
N ASN A 486 21.28 -28.62 -16.39
CA ASN A 486 21.27 -29.63 -17.44
C ASN A 486 22.67 -30.18 -17.74
N ARG A 487 23.71 -29.34 -17.71
CA ARG A 487 25.10 -29.76 -17.94
C ARG A 487 25.65 -30.60 -16.78
N LEU A 488 25.32 -30.24 -15.54
CA LEU A 488 25.85 -30.88 -14.33
C LEU A 488 25.10 -32.17 -13.97
N PHE A 489 23.77 -32.17 -14.08
CA PHE A 489 22.91 -33.25 -13.59
C PHE A 489 22.18 -34.01 -14.71
N GLY A 490 22.21 -33.50 -15.94
CA GLY A 490 21.55 -34.16 -17.08
C GLY A 490 22.30 -35.42 -17.53
N SER A 491 21.56 -36.51 -17.75
CA SER A 491 22.13 -37.72 -18.34
C SER A 491 22.51 -37.47 -19.82
N LYS A 492 23.72 -37.90 -20.21
CA LYS A 492 24.17 -37.89 -21.62
C LYS A 492 23.41 -38.90 -22.49
N SER A 493 22.94 -40.00 -21.89
CA SER A 493 22.11 -41.02 -22.54
C SER A 493 20.77 -41.14 -21.80
N THR A 494 19.75 -40.45 -22.30
CA THR A 494 18.37 -40.58 -21.79
C THR A 494 17.48 -41.20 -22.86
N PRO A 495 16.66 -42.21 -22.52
CA PRO A 495 15.69 -42.79 -23.46
C PRO A 495 14.49 -41.87 -23.72
N LEU A 496 14.37 -40.77 -22.97
CA LEU A 496 13.28 -39.81 -23.15
C LEU A 496 13.51 -38.93 -24.38
N SER A 497 12.49 -38.78 -25.21
CA SER A 497 12.50 -37.78 -26.28
C SER A 497 12.61 -36.36 -25.70
N LEU A 498 13.12 -35.42 -26.50
CA LEU A 498 13.25 -34.01 -26.09
C LEU A 498 11.90 -33.43 -25.58
N ALA A 499 10.79 -33.83 -26.21
CA ALA A 499 9.44 -33.42 -25.82
C ALA A 499 9.08 -33.88 -24.40
N LEU A 500 9.32 -35.16 -24.10
CA LEU A 500 9.02 -35.76 -22.79
C LEU A 500 9.95 -35.21 -21.70
N LYS A 501 11.23 -34.97 -22.04
CA LYS A 501 12.21 -34.37 -21.13
C LYS A 501 11.80 -32.97 -20.68
N VAL A 502 11.36 -32.10 -21.61
CA VAL A 502 10.90 -30.74 -21.29
C VAL A 502 9.61 -30.77 -20.46
N GLN A 503 8.64 -31.62 -20.81
CA GLN A 503 7.42 -31.81 -20.01
C GLN A 503 7.70 -32.32 -18.59
N ALA A 504 8.67 -33.23 -18.42
CA ALA A 504 9.11 -33.67 -17.07
C ALA A 504 9.69 -32.51 -16.26
N ARG A 505 10.50 -31.63 -16.89
CA ARG A 505 11.04 -30.43 -16.22
C ARG A 505 9.98 -29.40 -15.84
N LEU A 506 8.94 -29.24 -16.67
CA LEU A 506 7.77 -28.42 -16.32
C LEU A 506 7.04 -28.97 -15.08
N ASN A 507 7.00 -30.29 -14.90
CA ASN A 507 6.49 -30.89 -13.68
C ASN A 507 7.36 -30.54 -12.44
N GLY A 508 8.66 -30.29 -12.65
CA GLY A 508 9.55 -29.76 -11.61
C GLY A 508 9.22 -28.33 -11.20
N VAL A 509 8.73 -27.50 -12.12
CA VAL A 509 8.20 -26.15 -11.84
C VAL A 509 6.92 -26.24 -11.00
N ASN A 510 6.03 -27.21 -11.30
CA ASN A 510 4.86 -27.48 -10.44
C ASN A 510 5.25 -27.88 -9.02
N LEU A 511 6.32 -28.67 -8.86
CA LEU A 511 6.81 -29.04 -7.53
C LEU A 511 7.32 -27.81 -6.76
N PHE A 512 8.06 -26.91 -7.42
CA PHE A 512 8.56 -25.68 -6.81
C PHE A 512 7.43 -24.79 -6.30
N TRP A 513 6.47 -24.43 -7.17
CA TRP A 513 5.33 -23.63 -6.77
C TRP A 513 4.39 -24.37 -5.83
N GLY A 514 4.27 -25.70 -5.96
CA GLY A 514 3.47 -26.54 -5.08
C GLY A 514 3.94 -26.49 -3.63
N MET A 515 5.26 -26.51 -3.40
CA MET A 515 5.80 -26.36 -2.04
C MET A 515 5.55 -24.98 -1.45
N ILE A 516 5.64 -23.91 -2.26
CA ILE A 516 5.31 -22.55 -1.82
C ILE A 516 3.83 -22.45 -1.47
N THR A 517 2.95 -22.91 -2.37
CA THR A 517 1.50 -22.92 -2.17
C THR A 517 1.12 -23.67 -0.90
N LEU A 518 1.64 -24.89 -0.70
CA LEU A 518 1.35 -25.69 0.50
C LEU A 518 1.95 -25.08 1.76
N GLY A 519 3.16 -24.54 1.70
CA GLY A 519 3.79 -23.86 2.83
C GLY A 519 2.93 -22.70 3.34
N ILE A 520 2.47 -21.83 2.43
CA ILE A 520 1.59 -20.69 2.76
C ILE A 520 0.23 -21.20 3.24
N THR A 521 -0.35 -22.20 2.58
CA THR A 521 -1.64 -22.78 2.97
C THR A 521 -1.61 -23.32 4.39
N PHE A 522 -0.54 -24.01 4.79
CA PHE A 522 -0.41 -24.57 6.15
C PHE A 522 -0.12 -23.52 7.22
N THR A 523 0.40 -22.35 6.85
CA THR A 523 0.50 -21.22 7.79
C THR A 523 -0.83 -20.50 8.02
N GLY A 524 -1.87 -20.80 7.24
CA GLY A 524 -3.19 -20.18 7.36
C GLY A 524 -3.36 -18.87 6.59
N TYR A 525 -2.33 -18.41 5.86
CA TYR A 525 -2.44 -17.25 4.97
C TYR A 525 -3.25 -17.59 3.72
N ARG A 526 -4.09 -16.65 3.30
CA ARG A 526 -5.01 -16.79 2.17
C ARG A 526 -4.34 -16.50 0.83
N LEU A 527 -3.24 -15.75 0.79
CA LEU A 527 -2.53 -15.38 -0.45
C LEU A 527 -2.00 -16.57 -1.28
N ALA A 528 -2.09 -17.81 -0.77
CA ALA A 528 -1.73 -19.02 -1.51
C ALA A 528 -2.45 -19.18 -2.87
N TYR A 529 -3.65 -18.59 -3.04
CA TYR A 529 -4.39 -18.62 -4.32
C TYR A 529 -3.57 -18.04 -5.48
N ILE A 530 -2.69 -17.08 -5.22
CA ILE A 530 -1.83 -16.44 -6.23
C ILE A 530 -1.01 -17.48 -6.97
N PHE A 531 -0.37 -18.38 -6.23
CA PHE A 531 0.47 -19.45 -6.77
C PHE A 531 -0.38 -20.63 -7.28
N MET A 532 -1.49 -20.92 -6.60
CA MET A 532 -2.42 -21.97 -7.01
C MET A 532 -2.95 -21.76 -8.44
N VAL A 533 -3.32 -20.53 -8.82
CA VAL A 533 -3.85 -20.23 -10.17
C VAL A 533 -2.81 -20.54 -11.28
N LEU A 534 -1.52 -20.31 -11.04
CA LEU A 534 -0.46 -20.72 -11.98
C LEU A 534 -0.42 -22.24 -12.17
N ILE A 535 -0.44 -22.96 -11.05
CA ILE A 535 -0.39 -24.42 -11.03
C ILE A 535 -1.65 -24.99 -11.71
N LEU A 536 -2.82 -24.39 -11.46
CA LEU A 536 -4.09 -24.77 -12.09
C LEU A 536 -4.01 -24.65 -13.61
N CYS A 537 -3.43 -23.57 -14.14
CA CYS A 537 -3.22 -23.40 -15.58
C CYS A 537 -2.30 -24.50 -16.15
N SER A 538 -1.22 -24.85 -15.45
CA SER A 538 -0.34 -25.96 -15.84
C SER A 538 -1.03 -27.32 -15.76
N LEU A 539 -1.91 -27.52 -14.77
CA LEU A 539 -2.71 -28.73 -14.59
C LEU A 539 -3.72 -28.91 -15.73
N CYS A 540 -4.47 -27.86 -16.06
CA CYS A 540 -5.41 -27.87 -17.19
C CYS A 540 -4.70 -28.18 -18.51
N SER A 541 -3.56 -27.52 -18.76
CA SER A 541 -2.69 -27.80 -19.91
C SER A 541 -2.29 -29.27 -19.99
N SER A 542 -1.73 -29.81 -18.91
CA SER A 542 -1.22 -31.18 -18.88
C SER A 542 -2.33 -32.22 -18.98
N THR A 543 -3.49 -31.94 -18.40
CA THR A 543 -4.68 -32.80 -18.48
C THR A 543 -5.16 -32.90 -19.93
N LEU A 544 -5.29 -31.77 -20.63
CA LEU A 544 -5.72 -31.76 -22.03
C LEU A 544 -4.72 -32.45 -22.96
N ILE A 545 -3.41 -32.21 -22.77
CA ILE A 545 -2.35 -32.92 -23.50
C ILE A 545 -2.45 -34.43 -23.28
N SER A 546 -2.71 -34.85 -22.03
CA SER A 546 -2.87 -36.24 -21.64
C SER A 546 -4.09 -36.90 -22.28
N MET A 547 -5.25 -36.23 -22.26
CA MET A 547 -6.50 -36.71 -22.85
C MET A 547 -6.39 -36.89 -24.37
N LEU A 548 -5.67 -36.01 -25.05
CA LEU A 548 -5.49 -36.05 -26.50
C LEU A 548 -4.30 -36.93 -26.96
N GLY A 549 -3.51 -37.48 -26.03
CA GLY A 549 -2.37 -38.34 -26.36
C GLY A 549 -1.25 -37.63 -27.15
N LEU A 550 -1.02 -36.33 -26.88
CA LEU A 550 -0.13 -35.47 -27.68
C LEU A 550 1.29 -35.32 -27.13
N GLN A 551 1.68 -36.10 -26.13
CA GLN A 551 2.92 -35.95 -25.36
C GLN A 551 4.18 -35.98 -26.23
N ASN A 552 4.18 -36.76 -27.31
CA ASN A 552 5.34 -36.90 -28.20
C ASN A 552 5.40 -35.84 -29.31
N THR A 553 4.35 -35.04 -29.50
CA THR A 553 4.26 -34.08 -30.62
C THR A 553 4.59 -32.66 -30.18
N VAL A 554 5.86 -32.25 -30.33
CA VAL A 554 6.37 -30.95 -29.83
C VAL A 554 5.45 -29.77 -30.14
N HIS A 555 5.11 -29.56 -31.42
CA HIS A 555 4.30 -28.41 -31.80
C HIS A 555 2.88 -28.42 -31.22
N LYS A 556 2.23 -29.59 -31.15
CA LYS A 556 0.83 -29.69 -30.71
C LYS A 556 0.70 -29.51 -29.20
N TRP A 557 1.54 -30.18 -28.41
CA TRP A 557 1.50 -30.01 -26.97
C TRP A 557 1.97 -28.61 -26.58
N LEU A 558 2.97 -28.05 -27.27
CA LEU A 558 3.45 -26.69 -27.01
C LEU A 558 2.36 -25.65 -27.29
N LEU A 559 1.57 -25.80 -28.35
CA LEU A 559 0.44 -24.91 -28.63
C LEU A 559 -0.58 -24.92 -27.49
N ILE A 560 -0.96 -26.12 -27.01
CA ILE A 560 -1.88 -26.27 -25.87
C ILE A 560 -1.26 -25.65 -24.62
N HIS A 561 0.02 -25.91 -24.36
CA HIS A 561 0.73 -25.33 -23.22
C HIS A 561 0.74 -23.81 -23.27
N MET A 562 1.16 -23.22 -24.39
CA MET A 562 1.21 -21.76 -24.56
C MET A 562 -0.17 -21.12 -24.42
N PHE A 563 -1.25 -21.75 -24.86
CA PHE A 563 -2.61 -21.24 -24.66
C PHE A 563 -2.93 -21.03 -23.17
N PHE A 564 -2.71 -22.04 -22.33
CA PHE A 564 -2.92 -21.90 -20.89
C PHE A 564 -1.88 -20.99 -20.22
N GLN A 565 -0.64 -20.97 -20.71
CA GLN A 565 0.39 -20.06 -20.19
C GLN A 565 0.08 -18.59 -20.51
N ILE A 566 -0.64 -18.26 -21.58
CA ILE A 566 -1.10 -16.87 -21.81
C ILE A 566 -2.04 -16.42 -20.68
N VAL A 567 -2.93 -17.29 -20.20
CA VAL A 567 -3.82 -17.00 -19.06
C VAL A 567 -3.00 -16.83 -17.76
N ALA A 568 -2.02 -17.71 -17.52
CA ALA A 568 -1.11 -17.62 -16.39
C ALA A 568 -0.21 -16.38 -16.43
N LEU A 569 0.23 -15.96 -17.62
CA LEU A 569 0.96 -14.72 -17.84
C LEU A 569 0.09 -13.50 -17.56
N ALA A 570 -1.17 -13.52 -17.98
CA ALA A 570 -2.10 -12.43 -17.68
C ALA A 570 -2.32 -12.31 -16.16
N TRP A 571 -2.53 -13.45 -15.48
CA TRP A 571 -2.61 -13.50 -14.02
C TRP A 571 -1.35 -12.95 -13.34
N SER A 572 -0.16 -13.43 -13.72
CA SER A 572 1.08 -13.06 -13.04
C SER A 572 1.53 -11.63 -13.31
N THR A 573 1.36 -11.14 -14.54
CA THR A 573 1.74 -9.76 -14.90
C THR A 573 0.83 -8.71 -14.26
N GLN A 574 -0.41 -9.05 -13.90
CA GLN A 574 -1.25 -8.17 -13.06
C GLN A 574 -0.56 -7.85 -11.73
N PHE A 575 0.03 -8.84 -11.06
CA PHE A 575 0.74 -8.64 -9.79
C PHE A 575 2.02 -7.82 -9.96
N TYR A 576 2.70 -7.93 -11.11
CA TYR A 576 3.79 -7.00 -11.44
C TYR A 576 3.29 -5.55 -11.41
N HIS A 577 2.19 -5.24 -12.09
CA HIS A 577 1.66 -3.87 -12.13
C HIS A 577 1.18 -3.39 -10.77
N ILE A 578 0.47 -4.24 -10.01
CA ILE A 578 0.01 -3.89 -8.64
C ILE A 578 1.20 -3.56 -7.74
N LEU A 579 2.21 -4.44 -7.70
CA LEU A 579 3.38 -4.26 -6.83
C LEU A 579 4.22 -3.07 -7.26
N MET A 580 4.45 -2.86 -8.56
CA MET A 580 5.25 -1.72 -9.04
C MET A 580 4.53 -0.39 -8.82
N ASN A 581 3.22 -0.31 -9.07
CA ASN A 581 2.45 0.91 -8.82
C ASN A 581 2.43 1.31 -7.35
N MET A 582 2.45 0.33 -6.44
CA MET A 582 2.44 0.57 -5.00
C MET A 582 3.85 0.87 -4.44
N PHE A 583 4.83 0.00 -4.70
CA PHE A 583 6.13 0.09 -4.03
C PHE A 583 7.08 1.10 -4.66
N VAL A 584 6.98 1.40 -5.95
CA VAL A 584 7.84 2.43 -6.56
C VAL A 584 7.64 3.78 -5.87
N PRO A 585 6.42 4.34 -5.74
CA PRO A 585 6.23 5.59 -5.02
C PRO A 585 6.56 5.52 -3.53
N ILE A 586 6.20 4.42 -2.84
CA ILE A 586 6.47 4.24 -1.41
C ILE A 586 7.98 4.33 -1.14
N THR A 587 8.80 3.63 -1.93
CA THR A 587 10.25 3.63 -1.73
C THR A 587 10.92 4.98 -1.99
N GLY A 588 10.23 5.95 -2.60
CA GLY A 588 10.66 7.35 -2.67
C GLY A 588 10.25 8.21 -1.48
N ARG A 589 9.77 7.61 -0.38
CA ARG A 589 9.41 8.29 0.87
C ARG A 589 9.69 7.46 2.14
N ILE A 590 10.61 6.49 2.08
CA ILE A 590 11.00 5.64 3.22
C ILE A 590 12.29 6.09 3.92
N GLY A 591 12.72 7.32 3.68
CA GLY A 591 13.99 7.84 4.18
C GLY A 591 15.20 7.33 3.37
N SER A 592 16.39 7.68 3.83
CA SER A 592 17.65 7.39 3.13
C SER A 592 18.39 6.15 3.61
N SER A 593 18.06 5.64 4.80
CA SER A 593 18.77 4.52 5.43
C SER A 593 18.50 3.19 4.73
N ILE A 594 17.35 3.05 4.07
CA ILE A 594 16.95 1.85 3.32
C ILE A 594 17.22 2.10 1.83
N ASN A 595 17.81 1.13 1.15
CA ASN A 595 18.08 1.22 -0.29
C ASN A 595 16.82 0.81 -1.11
N PRO A 596 16.19 1.73 -1.86
CA PRO A 596 15.01 1.45 -2.69
C PRO A 596 15.23 0.40 -3.79
N ASP A 597 16.42 0.39 -4.39
CA ASP A 597 16.79 -0.50 -5.49
C ASP A 597 16.78 -1.97 -5.05
N VAL A 598 17.12 -2.25 -3.81
CA VAL A 598 17.06 -3.60 -3.24
C VAL A 598 15.61 -4.09 -3.15
N ILE A 599 14.69 -3.23 -2.71
CA ILE A 599 13.26 -3.57 -2.58
C ILE A 599 12.66 -3.83 -3.97
N VAL A 600 12.81 -2.86 -4.89
CA VAL A 600 12.23 -2.97 -6.23
C VAL A 600 12.90 -4.07 -7.05
N GLY A 601 14.22 -4.24 -6.94
CA GLY A 601 14.94 -5.34 -7.57
C GLY A 601 14.47 -6.72 -7.08
N THR A 602 14.17 -6.85 -5.77
CA THR A 602 13.61 -8.09 -5.20
C THR A 602 12.21 -8.37 -5.75
N LEU A 603 11.32 -7.37 -5.75
CA LEU A 603 9.97 -7.50 -6.30
C LEU A 603 9.99 -7.82 -7.80
N ALA A 604 10.86 -7.17 -8.57
CA ALA A 604 11.05 -7.41 -10.00
C ALA A 604 11.59 -8.83 -10.27
N THR A 605 12.52 -9.32 -9.46
CA THR A 605 13.03 -10.69 -9.56
C THR A 605 11.92 -11.71 -9.29
N PHE A 606 11.18 -11.52 -8.19
CA PHE A 606 10.07 -12.39 -7.82
C PHE A 606 9.00 -12.44 -8.91
N THR A 607 8.56 -11.28 -9.39
CA THR A 607 7.55 -11.20 -10.46
C THR A 607 8.05 -11.76 -11.79
N THR A 608 9.34 -11.60 -12.11
CA THR A 608 9.94 -12.24 -13.29
C THR A 608 9.91 -13.76 -13.16
N LEU A 609 10.31 -14.31 -12.02
CA LEU A 609 10.20 -15.75 -11.76
C LEU A 609 8.73 -16.21 -11.85
N PHE A 610 7.82 -15.48 -11.22
CA PHE A 610 6.39 -15.75 -11.19
C PHE A 610 5.76 -15.79 -12.59
N SER A 611 6.17 -14.89 -13.49
CA SER A 611 5.68 -14.87 -14.87
C SER A 611 6.42 -15.83 -15.80
N CYS A 612 7.72 -16.04 -15.63
CA CYS A 612 8.55 -16.71 -16.64
C CYS A 612 8.94 -18.15 -16.29
N SER A 613 8.73 -18.63 -15.07
CA SER A 613 9.22 -19.96 -14.63
C SER A 613 8.70 -21.13 -15.48
N TYR A 614 7.49 -21.03 -16.04
CA TYR A 614 6.95 -22.06 -16.94
C TYR A 614 7.47 -21.94 -18.38
N LEU A 615 8.08 -20.81 -18.74
CA LEU A 615 8.69 -20.60 -20.04
C LEU A 615 10.17 -21.02 -20.05
N THR A 616 10.88 -20.95 -18.91
CA THR A 616 12.31 -21.27 -18.86
C THR A 616 12.62 -22.71 -19.31
N PRO A 617 11.88 -23.79 -18.97
CA PRO A 617 12.20 -25.12 -19.47
C PRO A 617 12.05 -25.26 -20.99
N LEU A 618 11.29 -24.38 -21.64
CA LEU A 618 11.11 -24.38 -23.09
C LEU A 618 12.40 -23.98 -23.83
N LEU A 619 13.39 -23.38 -23.15
CA LEU A 619 14.68 -23.01 -23.74
C LEU A 619 15.39 -24.20 -24.40
N PHE A 620 15.16 -25.42 -23.89
CA PHE A 620 15.76 -26.65 -24.43
C PHE A 620 15.15 -27.09 -25.77
N LEU A 621 14.00 -26.52 -26.17
CA LEU A 621 13.43 -26.76 -27.49
C LEU A 621 14.08 -25.90 -28.58
N LEU A 622 14.78 -24.82 -28.21
CA LEU A 622 15.39 -23.88 -29.16
C LEU A 622 16.62 -24.48 -29.86
N LYS A 623 16.76 -24.24 -31.17
CA LYS A 623 17.95 -24.66 -31.95
C LYS A 623 19.26 -23.97 -31.55
N LYS A 624 19.20 -22.69 -31.14
CA LYS A 624 20.35 -21.87 -30.75
C LYS A 624 20.00 -21.04 -29.52
N THR A 625 20.30 -21.56 -28.34
CA THR A 625 19.98 -20.91 -27.06
C THR A 625 20.95 -19.74 -26.76
N ASP A 626 22.18 -19.82 -27.26
CA ASP A 626 23.20 -18.77 -27.22
C ASP A 626 22.70 -17.43 -27.81
N LYS A 627 21.88 -17.47 -28.86
CA LYS A 627 21.27 -16.26 -29.43
C LYS A 627 20.38 -15.52 -28.42
N LEU A 628 19.48 -16.24 -27.75
CA LEU A 628 18.60 -15.67 -26.72
C LEU A 628 19.39 -15.10 -25.54
N ILE A 629 20.43 -15.82 -25.10
CA ILE A 629 21.32 -15.36 -24.03
C ILE A 629 22.02 -14.05 -24.43
N GLY A 630 22.57 -13.97 -25.65
CA GLY A 630 23.21 -12.76 -26.16
C GLY A 630 22.25 -11.56 -26.25
N GLU A 631 21.00 -11.80 -26.64
CA GLU A 631 19.96 -10.76 -26.71
C GLU A 631 19.56 -10.23 -25.32
N LEU A 632 19.35 -11.12 -24.34
CA LEU A 632 19.06 -10.72 -22.96
C LEU A 632 20.23 -9.95 -22.33
N VAL A 633 21.48 -10.36 -22.60
CA VAL A 633 22.67 -9.60 -22.18
C VAL A 633 22.68 -8.20 -22.81
N ALA A 634 22.44 -8.10 -24.12
CA ALA A 634 22.40 -6.82 -24.82
C ALA A 634 21.33 -5.87 -24.25
N ILE A 635 20.10 -6.37 -24.02
CA ILE A 635 19.00 -5.58 -23.43
C ILE A 635 19.38 -5.10 -22.03
N THR A 636 19.95 -5.98 -21.20
CA THR A 636 20.39 -5.64 -19.84
C THR A 636 21.44 -4.52 -19.87
N LEU A 637 22.46 -4.65 -20.72
CA LEU A 637 23.53 -3.65 -20.83
C LEU A 637 23.00 -2.30 -21.33
N ILE A 638 22.12 -2.30 -22.32
CA ILE A 638 21.46 -1.08 -22.81
C ILE A 638 20.68 -0.40 -21.69
N ALA A 639 19.88 -1.16 -20.93
CA ALA A 639 19.10 -0.62 -19.83
C ALA A 639 19.97 -0.01 -18.72
N LEU A 640 21.08 -0.68 -18.36
CA LEU A 640 22.04 -0.17 -17.37
C LEU A 640 22.75 1.10 -17.87
N VAL A 641 23.08 1.20 -19.15
CA VAL A 641 23.65 2.42 -19.75
C VAL A 641 22.62 3.55 -19.74
N LEU A 642 21.38 3.29 -20.14
CA LEU A 642 20.29 4.28 -20.09
C LEU A 642 20.07 4.80 -18.66
N ALA A 643 20.07 3.90 -17.67
CA ALA A 643 19.89 4.20 -16.26
C ALA A 643 21.04 5.01 -15.64
N SER A 644 22.29 4.67 -15.99
CA SER A 644 23.48 5.27 -15.35
C SER A 644 24.04 6.49 -16.06
N SER A 645 23.78 6.62 -17.37
CA SER A 645 24.52 7.54 -18.25
C SER A 645 23.63 8.51 -19.03
N THR A 646 22.30 8.48 -18.85
CA THR A 646 21.38 9.38 -19.57
C THR A 646 20.36 10.04 -18.64
N HIS A 647 19.67 11.07 -19.13
CA HIS A 647 18.57 11.72 -18.39
C HIS A 647 17.36 10.80 -18.15
N VAL A 648 17.23 9.69 -18.88
CA VAL A 648 16.15 8.71 -18.67
C VAL A 648 16.26 8.07 -17.28
N GLY A 649 17.49 7.93 -16.78
CA GLY A 649 17.79 7.43 -15.45
C GLY A 649 17.74 8.49 -14.33
N PHE A 650 17.34 9.73 -14.64
CA PHE A 650 17.12 10.72 -13.58
C PHE A 650 15.83 10.39 -12.82
N PRO A 651 15.87 10.23 -11.47
CA PRO A 651 14.72 9.72 -10.73
C PRO A 651 13.49 10.62 -10.81
N TYR A 652 13.65 11.95 -10.87
CA TYR A 652 12.55 12.89 -10.63
C TYR A 652 12.07 13.62 -11.89
N ARG A 653 10.81 14.05 -11.88
CA ARG A 653 10.20 14.87 -12.96
C ARG A 653 9.32 15.96 -12.38
N ASP A 654 9.44 17.14 -12.96
CA ASP A 654 8.50 18.24 -12.73
C ASP A 654 7.19 18.01 -13.51
N ASP A 655 6.36 19.05 -13.56
CA ASP A 655 5.05 18.99 -14.21
C ASP A 655 5.06 19.36 -15.70
N ALA A 656 6.23 19.54 -16.34
CA ALA A 656 6.29 19.98 -17.73
C ALA A 656 5.54 19.05 -18.72
N VAL A 657 5.41 17.76 -18.36
CA VAL A 657 4.73 16.72 -19.16
C VAL A 657 3.45 16.18 -18.52
N ARG A 658 2.89 16.86 -17.50
CA ARG A 658 1.70 16.42 -16.73
C ARG A 658 1.83 15.05 -16.06
N ALA A 659 3.06 14.64 -15.75
CA ALA A 659 3.36 13.39 -15.05
C ALA A 659 4.45 13.60 -13.99
N PRO A 660 4.20 14.46 -12.98
CA PRO A 660 5.19 14.78 -11.97
C PRO A 660 5.50 13.55 -11.11
N ALA A 661 6.80 13.33 -10.88
CA ALA A 661 7.34 12.30 -10.00
C ALA A 661 8.40 12.97 -9.12
N VAL A 662 7.96 13.55 -8.02
CA VAL A 662 8.77 14.53 -7.28
C VAL A 662 9.55 13.92 -6.13
N GLN A 663 10.72 14.50 -5.86
CA GLN A 663 11.36 14.37 -4.56
C GLN A 663 10.62 15.28 -3.57
N ARG A 664 10.44 14.82 -2.33
CA ARG A 664 9.75 15.58 -1.29
C ARG A 664 10.76 16.16 -0.30
N HIS A 665 10.51 17.37 0.20
CA HIS A 665 11.31 18.04 1.22
C HIS A 665 10.43 18.79 2.20
N TYR A 666 10.65 18.60 3.51
CA TYR A 666 10.13 19.53 4.52
C TYR A 666 11.25 20.48 4.92
N ILE A 667 10.96 21.78 4.86
CA ILE A 667 11.90 22.83 5.29
C ILE A 667 11.20 23.68 6.34
N THR A 668 11.67 23.58 7.58
CA THR A 668 11.07 24.26 8.72
C THR A 668 11.98 25.39 9.20
N HIS A 669 11.50 26.63 9.15
CA HIS A 669 12.20 27.80 9.69
C HIS A 669 11.91 27.92 11.19
N THR A 670 12.93 27.83 12.02
CA THR A 670 12.77 27.59 13.46
C THR A 670 13.46 28.64 14.33
N VAL A 671 12.76 29.07 15.38
CA VAL A 671 13.35 29.76 16.55
C VAL A 671 13.30 28.81 17.75
N ARG A 672 14.36 28.77 18.55
CA ARG A 672 14.43 27.97 19.78
C ARG A 672 14.80 28.85 20.95
N LYS A 673 13.99 28.80 22.00
CA LYS A 673 14.17 29.53 23.25
C LYS A 673 14.37 28.57 24.39
N PHE A 674 15.36 28.85 25.22
CA PHE A 674 15.78 27.98 26.30
C PHE A 674 15.60 28.69 27.63
N TYR A 675 14.82 28.11 28.52
CA TYR A 675 14.51 28.67 29.83
C TYR A 675 15.29 27.93 30.93
N ASP A 676 15.55 28.60 32.05
CA ASP A 676 16.11 28.00 33.26
C ASP A 676 15.00 27.62 34.26
N TYR A 677 15.41 26.99 35.38
CA TYR A 677 14.51 26.58 36.46
C TYR A 677 13.76 27.75 37.13
N ASN A 678 14.30 28.98 37.04
CA ASN A 678 13.67 30.18 37.58
C ASN A 678 12.73 30.86 36.57
N GLY A 679 12.59 30.30 35.36
CA GLY A 679 11.80 30.86 34.26
C GLY A 679 12.52 31.95 33.46
N GLY A 680 13.81 32.20 33.71
CA GLY A 680 14.63 33.14 32.94
C GLY A 680 15.04 32.55 31.59
N GLU A 681 15.10 33.38 30.54
CA GLU A 681 15.61 32.96 29.24
C GLU A 681 17.15 32.85 29.30
N ARG A 682 17.68 31.63 29.12
CA ARG A 682 19.12 31.32 29.11
C ARG A 682 19.78 31.80 27.83
N TYR A 683 19.23 31.40 26.70
CA TYR A 683 19.67 31.78 25.36
C TYR A 683 18.57 31.51 24.34
N THR A 684 18.71 32.13 23.17
CA THR A 684 17.85 31.93 22.00
C THR A 684 18.72 31.71 20.77
N ASP A 685 18.33 30.76 19.92
CA ASP A 685 18.95 30.57 18.60
C ASP A 685 17.90 30.26 17.52
N SER A 686 18.35 30.13 16.28
CA SER A 686 17.46 29.90 15.14
C SER A 686 18.18 29.22 13.97
N GLY A 687 17.38 28.64 13.07
CA GLY A 687 17.88 27.98 11.88
C GLY A 687 16.78 27.33 11.07
N PHE A 688 17.18 26.46 10.15
CA PHE A 688 16.30 25.70 9.28
C PHE A 688 16.53 24.21 9.53
N LEU A 689 15.44 23.48 9.78
CA LEU A 689 15.46 22.02 9.74
C LEU A 689 15.11 21.57 8.31
N LEU A 690 16.03 20.83 7.69
CA LEU A 690 15.94 20.26 6.35
C LEU A 690 15.76 18.75 6.50
N GLN A 691 14.59 18.23 6.10
CA GLN A 691 14.26 16.82 6.34
C GLN A 691 14.58 15.92 5.16
N GLU A 692 15.08 14.73 5.46
CA GLU A 692 15.41 13.71 4.46
C GLU A 692 14.25 12.72 4.29
N LEU A 693 13.70 12.63 3.07
CA LEU A 693 12.56 11.72 2.79
C LEU A 693 12.90 10.56 1.86
N ASP A 694 14.01 10.63 1.12
CA ASP A 694 14.43 9.56 0.22
C ASP A 694 15.95 9.43 0.12
N ARG A 695 16.39 8.42 -0.64
CA ARG A 695 17.81 8.06 -0.81
C ARG A 695 18.69 9.16 -1.39
N ASN A 696 18.14 10.10 -2.17
CA ASN A 696 18.91 11.17 -2.82
C ASN A 696 18.80 12.52 -2.12
N ALA A 697 18.01 12.62 -1.04
CA ALA A 697 17.67 13.91 -0.44
C ALA A 697 18.87 14.64 0.17
N LYS A 698 19.84 13.94 0.78
CA LYS A 698 21.11 14.56 1.23
C LYS A 698 21.78 15.44 0.16
N LYS A 699 21.95 14.91 -1.05
CA LYS A 699 22.61 15.63 -2.16
C LYS A 699 21.84 16.90 -2.54
N THR A 700 20.52 16.82 -2.55
CA THR A 700 19.66 17.98 -2.83
C THR A 700 19.73 19.01 -1.71
N ILE A 701 19.70 18.56 -0.45
CA ILE A 701 19.81 19.41 0.75
C ILE A 701 21.14 20.17 0.76
N GLU A 702 22.26 19.48 0.51
CA GLU A 702 23.57 20.11 0.39
C GLU A 702 23.57 21.17 -0.71
N GLY A 703 22.97 20.89 -1.87
CA GLY A 703 22.83 21.87 -2.96
C GLY A 703 21.97 23.09 -2.61
N ILE A 704 20.88 22.92 -1.87
CA ILE A 704 20.02 24.03 -1.40
C ILE A 704 20.78 24.94 -0.42
N ALA A 705 21.58 24.36 0.47
CA ALA A 705 22.29 25.06 1.53
C ALA A 705 23.54 25.83 1.05
N MET A 706 24.13 25.48 -0.09
CA MET A 706 25.37 26.12 -0.57
C MET A 706 25.29 27.67 -0.59
N PRO A 707 26.36 28.38 -0.18
CA PRO A 707 27.70 27.89 0.18
C PRO A 707 27.85 27.42 1.63
N ASP A 708 26.77 27.46 2.43
CA ASP A 708 26.81 27.09 3.84
C ASP A 708 26.84 25.56 4.03
N VAL A 709 27.39 25.10 5.15
CA VAL A 709 27.48 23.68 5.49
C VAL A 709 26.33 23.32 6.43
N VAL A 710 25.60 22.26 6.07
CA VAL A 710 24.56 21.68 6.92
C VAL A 710 25.17 20.74 7.96
N THR A 711 24.60 20.71 9.16
CA THR A 711 25.03 19.80 10.24
C THR A 711 23.98 18.70 10.43
N PRO A 712 24.36 17.41 10.52
CA PRO A 712 23.42 16.36 10.90
C PRO A 712 22.73 16.72 12.23
N MET A 713 21.42 16.52 12.32
CA MET A 713 20.62 16.98 13.49
C MET A 713 21.07 16.34 14.81
N ARG A 714 21.71 15.16 14.77
CA ARG A 714 22.23 14.44 15.94
C ARG A 714 23.59 14.96 16.41
N GLU A 715 24.26 15.76 15.58
CA GLU A 715 25.60 16.30 15.83
C GLU A 715 25.57 17.78 16.22
N ILE A 716 24.38 18.39 16.31
CA ILE A 716 24.27 19.79 16.73
C ILE A 716 24.67 19.96 18.19
N ARG A 717 25.29 21.09 18.51
CA ARG A 717 25.82 21.37 19.86
C ARG A 717 24.78 21.27 20.98
N SER A 718 23.51 21.59 20.71
CA SER A 718 22.43 21.49 21.71
C SER A 718 22.15 20.05 22.16
N CYS A 719 22.56 19.04 21.39
CA CYS A 719 22.43 17.64 21.76
C CYS A 719 23.14 17.24 23.05
N GLU A 720 24.20 17.95 23.44
CA GLU A 720 24.97 17.67 24.66
C GLU A 720 24.20 18.01 25.94
N LYS A 721 23.27 18.97 25.87
CA LYS A 721 22.68 19.60 27.06
C LYS A 721 21.16 19.59 27.08
N GLU A 722 20.53 19.63 25.91
CA GLU A 722 19.10 19.88 25.78
C GLU A 722 18.35 18.59 25.45
N LEU A 723 17.14 18.47 25.98
CA LEU A 723 16.26 17.35 25.68
C LEU A 723 16.01 17.27 24.17
N PHE A 724 16.30 16.11 23.60
CA PHE A 724 16.12 15.77 22.18
C PHE A 724 16.81 16.77 21.25
N CYS A 725 17.96 17.29 21.69
CA CYS A 725 18.72 18.35 21.03
C CYS A 725 17.92 19.64 20.77
N ALA A 726 16.73 19.78 21.37
CA ALA A 726 15.75 20.81 21.05
C ALA A 726 15.43 20.93 19.54
N ILE A 727 15.35 19.81 18.83
CA ILE A 727 14.87 19.78 17.43
C ILE A 727 13.35 20.03 17.41
N PRO A 728 12.81 20.79 16.44
CA PRO A 728 11.38 21.05 16.30
C PRO A 728 10.62 19.81 15.81
N PHE A 729 10.47 18.81 16.67
CA PHE A 729 9.71 17.61 16.35
C PHE A 729 8.21 17.89 16.34
N TYR A 730 7.53 17.55 15.25
CA TYR A 730 6.07 17.46 15.15
C TYR A 730 5.61 16.01 14.85
N SER A 731 6.51 15.14 14.37
CA SER A 731 6.21 13.75 14.05
C SER A 731 7.34 12.81 14.48
N ILE A 732 6.98 11.64 15.00
CA ILE A 732 7.95 10.56 15.28
C ILE A 732 8.48 9.97 13.98
N TRP A 733 7.63 9.82 12.96
CA TRP A 733 7.94 9.09 11.75
C TRP A 733 9.07 9.77 10.95
N HIS A 734 8.83 10.98 10.43
CA HIS A 734 9.79 11.66 9.56
C HIS A 734 11.03 12.20 10.30
N GLN A 735 10.90 12.53 11.59
CA GLN A 735 11.94 13.31 12.24
C GLN A 735 12.76 12.53 13.27
N VAL A 736 12.21 11.50 13.92
CA VAL A 736 12.96 10.67 14.88
C VAL A 736 13.66 9.51 14.19
N LEU A 737 13.07 8.96 13.11
CA LEU A 737 13.57 7.76 12.42
C LEU A 737 14.53 8.05 11.27
N PHE A 738 14.48 9.23 10.65
CA PHE A 738 15.34 9.61 9.54
C PHE A 738 16.48 10.53 9.97
N GLU A 739 17.52 10.61 9.14
CA GLU A 739 18.64 11.52 9.35
C GLU A 739 18.30 12.89 8.74
N ASN A 740 18.10 13.90 9.58
CA ASN A 740 17.75 15.26 9.13
C ASN A 740 18.92 16.21 9.35
N TYR A 741 18.86 17.40 8.75
CA TYR A 741 19.95 18.36 8.74
C TYR A 741 19.52 19.71 9.28
N TRP A 742 20.42 20.35 10.03
CA TRP A 742 20.24 21.68 10.58
C TRP A 742 21.13 22.67 9.86
N LEU A 743 20.55 23.80 9.46
CA LEU A 743 21.25 24.94 8.86
C LEU A 743 21.04 26.17 9.74
N PRO A 744 22.07 26.74 10.38
CA PRO A 744 21.94 27.98 11.14
C PRO A 744 21.40 29.13 10.27
N GLY A 745 20.58 30.00 10.86
CA GLY A 745 19.94 31.08 10.12
C GLY A 745 19.27 32.11 11.03
N PRO A 746 18.81 33.25 10.49
CA PRO A 746 18.10 34.26 11.27
C PRO A 746 16.77 33.73 11.79
N ALA A 747 16.21 34.35 12.82
CA ALA A 747 14.95 33.90 13.41
C ALA A 747 13.74 34.13 12.49
N PRO A 748 12.74 33.22 12.47
CA PRO A 748 11.44 33.47 11.85
C PRO A 748 10.64 34.53 12.61
N VAL A 749 9.57 35.01 11.97
CA VAL A 749 8.52 35.79 12.64
C VAL A 749 7.51 34.81 13.25
N VAL A 750 7.41 34.80 14.58
CA VAL A 750 6.42 33.98 15.30
C VAL A 750 5.63 34.90 16.24
N ARG A 751 4.35 35.12 15.92
CA ARG A 751 3.48 36.01 16.70
C ARG A 751 2.85 35.33 17.90
N GLN A 752 2.53 34.05 17.75
CA GLN A 752 1.88 33.24 18.76
C GLN A 752 2.55 31.86 18.77
N ALA A 753 2.81 31.34 19.96
CA ALA A 753 3.37 30.01 20.16
C ALA A 753 2.76 29.42 21.43
N VAL A 754 2.76 28.09 21.54
CA VAL A 754 2.33 27.43 22.77
C VAL A 754 3.40 27.63 23.84
N THR A 755 2.97 28.14 24.99
CA THR A 755 3.83 28.38 26.15
C THR A 755 3.38 27.54 27.33
N VAL A 756 4.34 27.11 28.15
CA VAL A 756 4.07 26.38 29.40
C VAL A 756 4.44 27.28 30.58
N SER A 757 3.57 27.33 31.59
CA SER A 757 3.87 27.97 32.87
C SER A 757 3.56 27.03 34.03
N LEU A 758 4.48 26.94 35.00
CA LEU A 758 4.24 26.27 36.28
C LEU A 758 3.38 27.19 37.16
N ARG A 759 2.24 26.68 37.62
CA ARG A 759 1.39 27.37 38.59
C ARG A 759 1.73 27.00 40.02
N GLU A 760 1.94 25.72 40.27
CA GLU A 760 2.13 25.18 41.62
C GLU A 760 2.95 23.90 41.58
N LYS A 761 3.83 23.74 42.58
CA LYS A 761 4.60 22.52 42.86
C LYS A 761 4.15 22.01 44.22
N GLU A 762 3.39 20.93 44.23
CA GLU A 762 2.88 20.28 45.44
C GLU A 762 3.76 19.08 45.80
N GLN A 763 4.09 18.90 47.09
CA GLN A 763 4.76 17.69 47.56
C GLN A 763 3.73 16.66 48.04
N LEU A 764 3.61 15.54 47.32
CA LEU A 764 2.65 14.48 47.63
C LEU A 764 3.17 13.50 48.69
N SER A 765 4.48 13.21 48.67
CA SER A 765 5.13 12.34 49.65
C SER A 765 6.61 12.70 49.83
N GLU A 766 7.37 11.93 50.62
CA GLU A 766 8.81 12.14 50.75
C GLU A 766 9.55 12.05 49.40
N HIS A 767 9.02 11.36 48.40
CA HIS A 767 9.68 11.14 47.11
C HIS A 767 8.88 11.66 45.91
N GLU A 768 7.63 12.07 46.10
CA GLU A 768 6.72 12.38 44.99
C GLU A 768 6.26 13.83 45.01
N HIS A 769 6.27 14.44 43.84
CA HIS A 769 5.91 15.83 43.59
C HIS A 769 4.86 15.88 42.48
N ARG A 770 3.91 16.80 42.59
CA ARG A 770 2.95 17.12 41.54
C ARG A 770 3.22 18.53 41.00
N LEU A 771 3.42 18.61 39.69
CA LEU A 771 3.55 19.87 38.98
C LEU A 771 2.22 20.24 38.34
N HIS A 772 1.69 21.42 38.65
CA HIS A 772 0.51 21.99 38.00
C HIS A 772 0.96 22.94 36.90
N LEU A 773 0.80 22.52 35.66
CA LEU A 773 1.23 23.24 34.46
C LEU A 773 0.02 23.80 33.71
N VAL A 774 0.22 24.93 33.05
CA VAL A 774 -0.76 25.50 32.12
C VAL A 774 -0.12 25.71 30.76
N LEU A 775 -0.71 25.08 29.76
CA LEU A 775 -0.37 25.25 28.35
C LEU A 775 -1.32 26.28 27.75
N LYS A 776 -0.76 27.39 27.27
CA LYS A 776 -1.52 28.45 26.59
C LYS A 776 -1.24 28.40 25.10
N GLY A 777 -2.29 28.39 24.28
CA GLY A 777 -2.22 28.37 22.82
C GLY A 777 -3.04 27.23 22.21
N SER A 778 -3.52 27.44 20.99
CA SER A 778 -4.41 26.52 20.27
C SER A 778 -3.84 26.20 18.88
N PHE A 779 -2.66 25.60 18.85
CA PHE A 779 -1.93 25.25 17.63
C PHE A 779 -1.46 23.81 17.67
N GLN A 780 -1.28 23.20 16.50
CA GLN A 780 -0.61 21.91 16.41
C GLN A 780 0.79 22.00 17.02
N SER A 781 1.01 21.18 18.03
CA SER A 781 2.22 21.20 18.82
C SER A 781 2.64 19.78 19.22
N SER A 782 3.91 19.62 19.55
CA SER A 782 4.37 18.46 20.30
C SER A 782 4.83 18.88 21.68
N LEU A 783 4.69 17.97 22.64
CA LEU A 783 5.23 18.09 23.99
C LEU A 783 6.07 16.85 24.25
N ILE A 784 7.36 17.05 24.54
CA ILE A 784 8.26 15.99 24.99
C ILE A 784 8.54 16.19 26.46
N ILE A 785 8.26 15.16 27.25
CA ILE A 785 8.42 15.15 28.70
C ILE A 785 9.62 14.26 29.03
N GLY A 786 10.74 14.87 29.41
CA GLY A 786 11.97 14.17 29.79
C GLY A 786 12.23 14.30 31.29
N PRO A 787 11.92 13.30 32.12
CA PRO A 787 12.29 13.30 33.53
C PRO A 787 13.80 13.48 33.69
N LYS A 788 14.23 14.30 34.66
CA LYS A 788 15.65 14.49 35.00
C LYS A 788 16.26 13.19 35.57
N ALA A 789 17.60 13.14 35.61
CA ALA A 789 18.29 12.01 36.24
C ALA A 789 17.82 11.83 37.70
N GLY A 790 17.49 10.58 38.08
CA GLY A 790 16.89 10.26 39.38
C GLY A 790 15.38 10.52 39.49
N SER A 791 14.75 11.13 38.48
CA SER A 791 13.29 11.33 38.39
C SER A 791 12.62 10.29 37.49
N THR A 792 11.38 9.93 37.82
CA THR A 792 10.52 9.07 37.00
C THR A 792 9.10 9.65 36.92
N LEU A 793 8.54 9.74 35.72
CA LEU A 793 7.14 10.13 35.53
C LEU A 793 6.24 8.97 35.95
N LYS A 794 5.39 9.19 36.97
CA LYS A 794 4.47 8.18 37.50
C LYS A 794 3.07 8.31 36.93
N ARG A 795 2.57 9.54 36.82
CA ARG A 795 1.22 9.83 36.35
C ARG A 795 1.18 11.19 35.68
N TRP A 796 0.23 11.36 34.76
CA TRP A 796 -0.15 12.66 34.21
C TRP A 796 -1.67 12.80 34.15
N SER A 797 -2.16 14.00 33.82
CA SER A 797 -3.60 14.23 33.56
C SER A 797 -4.01 14.12 32.09
N LEU A 798 -3.07 13.88 31.18
CA LEU A 798 -3.32 13.88 29.74
C LEU A 798 -4.16 12.68 29.29
N LEU A 799 -3.74 11.48 29.70
CA LEU A 799 -4.38 10.21 29.38
C LEU A 799 -4.36 9.29 30.61
N SER A 800 -5.15 8.23 30.60
CA SER A 800 -5.13 7.20 31.65
C SER A 800 -3.81 6.41 31.68
N GLU A 801 -3.16 6.28 30.53
CA GLU A 801 -1.93 5.51 30.35
C GLU A 801 -0.81 6.44 29.88
N ILE A 802 0.44 6.08 30.19
CA ILE A 802 1.64 6.79 29.74
C ILE A 802 2.31 5.91 28.67
N PRO A 803 2.55 6.42 27.45
CA PRO A 803 3.25 5.68 26.40
C PRO A 803 4.69 5.35 26.84
N THR A 804 5.23 4.26 26.30
CA THR A 804 6.63 3.91 26.47
C THR A 804 7.52 5.08 26.02
N PRO A 805 8.52 5.48 26.82
CA PRO A 805 9.38 6.60 26.46
C PRO A 805 10.18 6.24 25.21
N ILE A 806 10.26 7.19 24.29
CA ILE A 806 11.08 7.09 23.08
C ILE A 806 12.52 7.50 23.40
N GLU A 807 13.46 6.89 22.70
CA GLU A 807 14.88 7.23 22.80
C GLU A 807 15.33 8.00 21.57
N PHE A 808 16.06 9.09 21.80
CA PHE A 808 16.72 9.88 20.78
C PHE A 808 18.04 10.44 21.32
N ASN A 809 19.14 10.15 20.62
CA ASN A 809 20.48 10.60 20.99
C ASN A 809 20.88 10.25 22.44
N GLY A 810 20.56 9.02 22.88
CA GLY A 810 20.82 8.53 24.24
C GLY A 810 19.92 9.12 25.33
N GLN A 811 18.99 10.02 24.99
CA GLN A 811 18.04 10.60 25.92
C GLN A 811 16.67 9.94 25.78
N ARG A 812 15.93 9.86 26.89
CA ARG A 812 14.60 9.24 26.94
C ARG A 812 13.53 10.28 27.28
N GLY A 813 12.42 10.26 26.56
CA GLY A 813 11.30 11.18 26.80
C GLY A 813 9.96 10.59 26.35
N HIS A 814 8.88 11.04 26.99
CA HIS A 814 7.52 10.71 26.57
C HIS A 814 7.04 11.73 25.54
N PHE A 815 6.62 11.25 24.38
CA PHE A 815 6.14 12.11 23.29
C PHE A 815 4.63 12.26 23.33
N VAL A 816 4.16 13.49 23.25
CA VAL A 816 2.75 13.85 23.16
C VAL A 816 2.54 14.70 21.92
N LEU A 817 1.70 14.23 21.01
CA LEU A 817 1.15 15.04 19.93
C LEU A 817 -0.08 15.78 20.47
N LEU A 818 -0.07 17.11 20.36
CA LEU A 818 -1.15 18.00 20.77
C LEU A 818 -1.74 18.66 19.53
N THR A 819 -2.99 18.36 19.21
CA THR A 819 -3.72 19.02 18.13
C THR A 819 -4.88 19.83 18.68
N ALA A 820 -5.09 21.02 18.12
CA ALA A 820 -6.28 21.81 18.36
C ALA A 820 -6.96 22.10 17.02
N GLY A 821 -8.25 21.80 16.92
CA GLY A 821 -9.10 22.19 15.79
C GLY A 821 -9.56 23.63 15.95
N VAL A 822 -10.82 23.83 16.33
CA VAL A 822 -11.35 25.17 16.65
C VAL A 822 -10.66 25.72 17.92
N GLU A 823 -10.54 27.05 17.99
CA GLU A 823 -9.91 27.76 19.10
C GLU A 823 -10.32 27.19 20.46
N SER A 824 -9.33 26.92 21.31
CA SER A 824 -9.49 26.20 22.56
C SER A 824 -8.86 26.95 23.73
N GLU A 825 -9.51 26.88 24.89
CA GLU A 825 -9.05 27.49 26.15
C GLU A 825 -7.67 26.96 26.59
N PRO A 826 -6.94 27.63 27.48
CA PRO A 826 -5.70 27.07 28.05
C PRO A 826 -5.90 25.68 28.67
N MET A 827 -4.95 24.78 28.45
CA MET A 827 -4.99 23.41 28.96
C MET A 827 -4.23 23.30 30.27
N ASN A 828 -4.90 22.81 31.32
CA ASN A 828 -4.26 22.49 32.59
C ASN A 828 -3.75 21.04 32.56
N ILE A 829 -2.47 20.85 32.88
CA ILE A 829 -1.83 19.53 32.93
C ILE A 829 -1.21 19.33 34.31
N THR A 830 -1.38 18.14 34.89
CA THR A 830 -0.62 17.73 36.08
C THR A 830 0.38 16.64 35.73
N LEU A 831 1.59 16.72 36.30
CA LEU A 831 2.63 15.68 36.20
C LEU A 831 3.02 15.24 37.61
N ASP A 832 2.86 13.95 37.92
CA ASP A 832 3.30 13.35 39.17
C ASP A 832 4.66 12.68 38.92
N ILE A 833 5.70 13.23 39.54
CA ILE A 833 7.09 12.81 39.35
C ILE A 833 7.64 12.29 40.67
N ARG A 834 8.27 11.11 40.61
CA ARG A 834 8.98 10.52 41.74
C ARG A 834 10.47 10.71 41.58
N HIS A 835 11.13 11.24 42.61
CA HIS A 835 12.58 11.38 42.69
C HIS A 835 13.21 10.40 43.69
N GLU A 836 14.42 9.91 43.40
CA GLU A 836 15.15 8.97 44.26
C GLU A 836 15.54 9.57 45.62
N LEU A 837 15.93 10.84 45.64
CA LEU A 837 16.21 11.59 46.88
C LEU A 837 14.92 12.04 47.58
N LYS A 838 14.92 11.98 48.92
CA LYS A 838 13.82 12.46 49.76
C LYS A 838 13.76 13.99 49.77
N LYS A 839 12.55 14.55 49.71
CA LYS A 839 12.24 15.99 49.77
C LYS A 839 13.10 16.80 48.81
N TYR A 840 13.27 16.30 47.58
CA TYR A 840 14.10 16.93 46.57
C TYR A 840 13.48 18.25 46.09
N ASP A 841 14.26 19.33 46.10
CA ASP A 841 13.79 20.67 45.70
C ASP A 841 14.44 21.21 44.42
N GLY A 842 15.17 20.37 43.69
CA GLY A 842 15.76 20.72 42.41
C GLY A 842 14.84 20.48 41.21
N PRO A 843 15.39 20.59 39.98
CA PRO A 843 14.65 20.35 38.74
C PRO A 843 14.25 18.88 38.59
N LEU A 844 12.98 18.64 38.33
CA LEU A 844 12.36 17.33 38.21
C LEU A 844 12.22 16.88 36.75
N VAL A 845 11.96 17.80 35.82
CA VAL A 845 11.62 17.49 34.43
C VAL A 845 12.07 18.57 33.45
N ASP A 846 12.49 18.15 32.26
CA ASP A 846 12.57 19.02 31.08
C ASP A 846 11.34 18.84 30.20
N LEU A 847 10.76 19.97 29.79
CA LEU A 847 9.67 20.00 28.81
C LEU A 847 10.14 20.69 27.54
N LEU A 848 10.03 19.99 26.42
CA LEU A 848 10.23 20.57 25.10
C LEU A 848 8.87 20.73 24.43
N VAL A 849 8.49 21.98 24.14
CA VAL A 849 7.27 22.28 23.39
C VAL A 849 7.65 22.81 22.02
N THR A 850 7.19 22.13 20.98
CA THR A 850 7.32 22.60 19.60
C THR A 850 5.96 23.02 19.09
N THR A 851 5.78 24.29 18.78
CA THR A 851 4.61 24.77 18.02
C THR A 851 4.96 24.81 16.54
N THR A 852 4.13 24.20 15.71
CA THR A 852 4.32 24.18 14.26
C THR A 852 3.23 24.96 13.56
N HIS A 853 3.62 25.91 12.71
CA HIS A 853 2.73 26.72 11.90
C HIS A 853 2.79 26.24 10.45
N TRP A 854 1.69 25.62 10.02
CA TRP A 854 1.43 25.27 8.64
C TRP A 854 0.74 26.44 7.92
N GLU A 855 0.92 26.53 6.60
CA GLU A 855 0.29 27.57 5.75
C GLU A 855 0.58 29.02 6.18
N TYR A 856 1.73 29.26 6.80
CA TYR A 856 2.14 30.56 7.38
C TYR A 856 2.89 31.47 6.37
N HIS A 857 2.62 31.30 5.07
CA HIS A 857 3.38 31.90 3.97
C HIS A 857 3.53 33.43 4.06
N LYS A 858 2.53 34.11 4.63
CA LYS A 858 2.51 35.57 4.82
C LYS A 858 3.55 36.08 5.83
N GLU A 859 3.98 35.24 6.75
CA GLU A 859 4.95 35.57 7.80
C GLU A 859 6.35 35.03 7.48
N HIS A 860 6.55 34.41 6.30
CA HIS A 860 7.87 33.95 5.87
C HIS A 860 8.84 35.12 5.73
N THR A 861 10.01 34.98 6.35
CA THR A 861 11.07 35.98 6.21
C THR A 861 11.61 36.02 4.76
N PRO A 862 12.14 37.16 4.29
CA PRO A 862 12.79 37.23 2.98
C PRO A 862 13.94 36.22 2.82
N VAL A 863 14.64 35.89 3.90
CA VAL A 863 15.73 34.90 3.90
C VAL A 863 15.16 33.51 3.65
N PHE A 864 14.06 33.15 4.33
CA PHE A 864 13.41 31.87 4.14
C PHE A 864 12.85 31.71 2.74
N ASN A 865 12.18 32.73 2.19
CA ASN A 865 11.70 32.70 0.81
C ASN A 865 12.85 32.54 -0.21
N ARG A 866 14.01 33.16 0.03
CA ARG A 866 15.21 32.93 -0.81
C ARG A 866 15.75 31.50 -0.71
N LEU A 867 15.71 30.88 0.47
CA LEU A 867 16.10 29.48 0.65
C LEU A 867 15.13 28.55 -0.10
N LEU A 868 13.82 28.76 0.05
CA LEU A 868 12.79 27.98 -0.65
C LEU A 868 12.92 28.10 -2.18
N ALA A 869 13.27 29.29 -2.69
CA ALA A 869 13.48 29.51 -4.13
C ALA A 869 14.68 28.74 -4.71
N ARG A 870 15.57 28.17 -3.89
CA ARG A 870 16.67 27.31 -4.33
C ARG A 870 16.26 25.85 -4.50
N VAL A 871 15.08 25.47 -4.03
CA VAL A 871 14.56 24.11 -4.23
C VAL A 871 14.34 23.86 -5.73
N PRO A 872 14.86 22.75 -6.29
CA PRO A 872 14.69 22.46 -7.71
C PRO A 872 13.21 22.30 -8.11
N GLY A 873 12.86 22.68 -9.35
CA GLY A 873 11.46 22.63 -9.83
C GLY A 873 10.82 21.24 -9.88
N TRP A 874 11.64 20.18 -9.96
CA TRP A 874 11.21 18.78 -9.89
C TRP A 874 11.02 18.24 -8.46
N ALA A 875 11.29 19.06 -7.45
CA ALA A 875 11.05 18.74 -6.04
C ALA A 875 9.80 19.46 -5.52
N HIS A 876 9.07 18.81 -4.62
CA HIS A 876 7.99 19.38 -3.84
C HIS A 876 8.53 19.76 -2.45
N VAL A 877 8.30 21.02 -2.06
CA VAL A 877 8.67 21.52 -0.74
C VAL A 877 7.42 21.81 0.08
N VAL A 878 7.42 21.35 1.33
CA VAL A 878 6.46 21.74 2.37
C VAL A 878 7.16 22.71 3.31
N PRO A 879 6.93 24.03 3.15
CA PRO A 879 7.49 25.02 4.04
C PRO A 879 6.69 25.10 5.34
N SER A 880 7.39 25.25 6.47
CA SER A 880 6.74 25.51 7.76
C SER A 880 7.57 26.42 8.64
N VAL A 881 6.93 26.98 9.67
CA VAL A 881 7.59 27.77 10.71
C VAL A 881 7.39 27.08 12.05
N ALA A 882 8.43 27.01 12.88
CA ALA A 882 8.33 26.41 14.21
C ALA A 882 8.91 27.31 15.30
N ALA A 883 8.29 27.26 16.48
CA ALA A 883 8.86 27.79 17.72
C ALA A 883 9.05 26.67 18.71
N VAL A 884 10.27 26.53 19.21
CA VAL A 884 10.64 25.54 20.22
C VAL A 884 10.90 26.26 21.53
N ASN A 885 10.20 25.86 22.58
CA ASN A 885 10.42 26.36 23.94
C ASN A 885 10.88 25.18 24.80
N SER A 886 12.10 25.28 25.34
CA SER A 886 12.68 24.29 26.26
C SER A 886 12.63 24.82 27.68
N TYR A 887 11.86 24.17 28.54
CA TYR A 887 11.68 24.53 29.94
C TYR A 887 12.30 23.47 30.86
N THR A 888 12.80 23.91 32.01
CA THR A 888 13.20 23.04 33.12
C THR A 888 12.34 23.40 34.33
N PHE A 889 11.66 22.41 34.91
CA PHE A 889 10.78 22.57 36.10
C PHE A 889 11.11 21.57 37.19
#